data_AF-A0A0C3L366-F1
#
_entry.id   AF-A0A0C3L366-F1
#
_cell.length_a   1.000
_cell.length_b   1.000
_cell.length_c   1.000
_cell.angle_alpha   90.00
_cell.angle_beta   90.00
_cell.angle_gamma   90.00
#
_symmetry.space_group_name_H-M   'P 1'
#
loop_
_entity.id
_entity.type
_entity.pdbx_description
1 polymer ?
#
loop_
_entity_poly.entity_id
_entity_poly.type
_entity_poly.pdbx_seq_one_letter_code
_entity_poly.pdbx_strand_id
1 'polypeptide(L)'
;WDHRILVSIRYDLQGGYSLVVALLAIERPEEASPPRRHQRTETPIVAIQVDEPSERRDSKGWIQWTPVPSPSSTASNVVSTNAPGQSLRIYQLSSLISPLLAAVLESVDWLSAETPIDVVHRVHRLLEFIADCKPDAYLDLLEIVAYHTEPVRHAALSVMLSFWPHAVGHAYVGRAFPIVSYPTEVALRESRRSRVPVDECAYAHQFMAWGFSTSHPGSINLSLSPNPEYQAGFTSPDQCQGCGHVIEGFGLICTICLCAVHIQCYDYPEGQFFTMYPSPHDARMQKVALTRFSHVLPSRRSLTIPVTTRDKHTFRLVNLFTLTLCMACKLPLWGCAAQAMECTGCKQFIHPGCVSVSSLPACRVATLSSSTFTVEWNTLRKSFMDEYQDILFEEEELSKCSYEEISVAYGVLWTQLQILRQGIASGSVLAVEKRSSTSSLKETVIDEWDIQRILKIYESFLQEESLPKSDTLEEYKNMARMHIRPSNVTSQLSFIFEWPLLVYATAILKSPRKAPANSSQAAAVTFLSVNPNEDNTANAEDLEHPFELVVLSQIRDTLGFEFNVFHDSVAKHLLSHLQHCGFFHRLDRRSSLFDHEVPPSSTFCVFPLPLVIDYSTSVETLVSAIAVCLDDLSVAVNEVGFIWLTKRCWPNGMASDYAMHRLIGLVVSWIASEDDRLVRVARDYVARGEPLP
;
A
#
# COMPACT_ATOMS: atom_id res chain seq x y z
N TRP A 1 -4.53 -7.31 -32.46
CA TRP A 1 -5.95 -7.21 -32.83
C TRP A 1 -6.31 -5.75 -32.63
N ASP A 2 -6.64 -5.01 -33.69
CA ASP A 2 -7.03 -3.60 -33.54
C ASP A 2 -8.51 -3.54 -33.17
N HIS A 3 -8.80 -3.22 -31.92
CA HIS A 3 -10.17 -2.95 -31.49
C HIS A 3 -10.45 -1.46 -31.65
N ARG A 4 -11.41 -1.12 -32.52
CA ARG A 4 -11.99 0.23 -32.56
C ARG A 4 -13.31 0.20 -31.78
N ILE A 5 -13.46 1.15 -30.86
CA ILE A 5 -14.71 1.40 -30.14
C ILE A 5 -15.55 2.34 -31.00
N LEU A 6 -16.75 1.91 -31.38
CA LEU A 6 -17.72 2.77 -32.06
C LEU A 6 -18.81 3.13 -31.05
N VAL A 7 -18.87 4.41 -30.67
CA VAL A 7 -19.93 4.96 -29.82
C VAL A 7 -20.94 5.64 -30.73
N SER A 8 -22.17 5.13 -30.77
CA SER A 8 -23.29 5.76 -31.48
C SER A 8 -24.33 6.21 -30.45
N ILE A 9 -24.60 7.51 -30.43
CA ILE A 9 -25.70 8.11 -29.67
C ILE A 9 -26.85 8.27 -30.66
N ARG A 10 -27.96 7.55 -30.44
CA ARG A 10 -29.20 7.76 -31.20
C ARG A 10 -30.19 8.53 -30.36
N TYR A 11 -30.65 9.64 -30.93
CA TYR A 11 -31.75 10.45 -30.41
C TYR A 11 -33.05 9.93 -31.01
N ASP A 12 -33.96 9.44 -30.16
CA ASP A 12 -35.29 9.06 -30.62
C ASP A 12 -36.25 10.26 -30.53
N LEU A 13 -37.16 10.38 -31.50
CA LEU A 13 -38.10 11.51 -31.62
C LEU A 13 -39.12 11.59 -30.46
N GLN A 14 -39.09 10.64 -29.52
CA GLN A 14 -39.90 10.63 -28.29
C GLN A 14 -39.12 11.03 -27.02
N GLY A 15 -37.89 11.56 -27.16
CA GLY A 15 -37.18 12.21 -26.05
C GLY A 15 -36.34 11.29 -25.15
N GLY A 16 -35.97 10.10 -25.63
CA GLY A 16 -35.03 9.20 -24.95
C GLY A 16 -33.67 9.16 -25.66
N TYR A 17 -32.58 9.17 -24.88
CA TYR A 17 -31.24 8.88 -25.37
C TYR A 17 -30.97 7.37 -25.29
N SER A 18 -30.53 6.76 -26.40
CA SER A 18 -30.00 5.39 -26.38
C SER A 18 -28.51 5.42 -26.73
N LEU A 19 -27.68 4.94 -25.80
CA LEU A 19 -26.25 4.76 -26.01
C LEU A 19 -25.99 3.31 -26.47
N VAL A 20 -25.52 3.15 -27.70
CA VAL A 20 -25.10 1.85 -28.23
C VAL A 20 -23.59 1.85 -28.37
N VAL A 21 -22.91 1.08 -27.52
CA VAL A 21 -21.46 0.81 -27.62
C VAL A 21 -21.27 -0.56 -28.27
N ALA A 22 -20.75 -0.58 -29.49
CA ALA A 22 -20.46 -1.82 -30.22
C ALA A 22 -18.95 -2.04 -30.35
N LEU A 23 -18.50 -3.24 -29.98
CA LEU A 23 -17.14 -3.73 -30.24
C LEU A 23 -17.15 -4.47 -31.58
N LEU A 24 -16.53 -3.89 -32.61
CA LEU A 24 -16.31 -4.56 -33.88
C LEU A 24 -14.93 -5.23 -33.88
N ALA A 25 -14.91 -6.55 -34.04
CA ALA A 25 -13.73 -7.28 -34.47
C ALA A 25 -13.69 -7.24 -36.00
N ILE A 26 -12.65 -6.63 -36.57
CA ILE A 26 -12.42 -6.65 -38.01
C ILE A 26 -11.34 -7.71 -38.29
N GLU A 27 -11.70 -8.76 -39.02
CA GLU A 27 -10.74 -9.70 -39.60
C GLU A 27 -9.85 -8.96 -40.63
N ARG A 28 -8.54 -9.19 -40.57
CA ARG A 28 -7.59 -8.62 -41.54
C ARG A 28 -7.89 -9.17 -42.94
N PRO A 29 -8.03 -8.32 -43.98
CA PRO A 29 -7.99 -8.81 -45.34
C PRO A 29 -6.55 -9.17 -45.72
N GLU A 30 -6.42 -10.26 -46.47
CA GLU A 30 -5.18 -10.84 -46.97
C GLU A 30 -4.31 -9.84 -47.77
N GLU A 31 -3.01 -10.05 -47.67
CA GLU A 31 -1.94 -9.29 -48.32
C GLU A 31 -2.13 -9.22 -49.85
N ALA A 32 -2.28 -8.00 -50.37
CA ALA A 32 -2.01 -7.69 -51.77
C ALA A 32 -0.67 -6.92 -51.87
N SER A 33 0.25 -7.49 -52.65
CA SER A 33 1.61 -7.02 -52.95
C SER A 33 1.76 -5.52 -53.23
N PRO A 34 2.87 -4.87 -52.82
CA PRO A 34 3.06 -3.43 -53.01
C PRO A 34 3.57 -3.08 -54.42
N PRO A 35 3.19 -1.92 -54.99
CA PRO A 35 3.81 -1.41 -56.20
C PRO A 35 5.13 -0.67 -55.87
N ARG A 36 6.12 -0.85 -56.74
CA ARG A 36 7.44 -0.19 -56.71
C ARG A 36 7.30 1.34 -56.65
N ARG A 37 7.94 1.97 -55.64
CA ARG A 37 8.22 3.41 -55.61
C ARG A 37 9.71 3.69 -55.84
N HIS A 38 9.95 4.71 -56.66
CA HIS A 38 11.24 5.27 -57.04
C HIS A 38 12.09 5.67 -55.83
N GLN A 39 13.36 5.27 -55.86
CA GLN A 39 14.42 5.71 -54.95
C GLN A 39 14.70 7.20 -55.15
N ARG A 40 14.54 7.99 -54.08
CA ARG A 40 15.26 9.26 -53.90
C ARG A 40 16.49 8.96 -53.05
N THR A 41 17.65 9.20 -53.63
CA THR A 41 18.97 9.17 -53.00
C THR A 41 19.09 10.28 -51.96
N GLU A 42 19.09 9.91 -50.68
CA GLU A 42 19.64 10.72 -49.60
C GLU A 42 21.04 10.19 -49.27
N THR A 43 22.02 11.09 -49.27
CA THR A 43 23.44 10.82 -49.01
C THR A 43 23.66 10.43 -47.54
N PRO A 44 24.47 9.41 -47.24
CA PRO A 44 24.70 8.98 -45.86
C PRO A 44 25.61 9.99 -45.14
N ILE A 45 25.11 10.56 -44.05
CA ILE A 45 25.93 11.28 -43.07
C ILE A 45 26.63 10.23 -42.21
N VAL A 46 27.95 10.12 -42.37
CA VAL A 46 28.79 9.26 -41.53
C VAL A 46 29.10 10.02 -40.24
N ALA A 47 28.44 9.65 -39.13
CA ALA A 47 28.85 10.06 -37.80
C ALA A 47 29.87 9.03 -37.28
N ILE A 48 31.13 9.45 -37.13
CA ILE A 48 32.16 8.65 -36.46
C ILE A 48 31.97 8.87 -34.97
N GLN A 49 31.37 7.88 -34.30
CA GLN A 49 31.33 7.82 -32.84
C GLN A 49 32.65 7.19 -32.38
N VAL A 50 33.50 7.98 -31.74
CA VAL A 50 34.73 7.50 -31.10
C VAL A 50 34.32 6.93 -29.76
N ASP A 51 34.31 5.60 -29.63
CA ASP A 51 34.17 4.93 -28.34
C ASP A 51 35.37 5.31 -27.47
N GLU A 52 35.12 6.08 -26.41
CA GLU A 52 36.11 6.21 -25.33
C GLU A 52 36.37 4.81 -24.75
N PRO A 53 37.65 4.44 -24.52
CA PRO A 53 37.98 3.18 -23.90
C PRO A 53 37.33 3.14 -22.52
N SER A 54 36.37 2.24 -22.36
CA SER A 54 35.78 1.92 -21.07
C SER A 54 36.87 1.36 -20.16
N GLU A 55 37.51 2.25 -19.39
CA GLU A 55 38.22 1.86 -18.18
C GLU A 55 37.17 1.24 -17.24
N ARG A 56 37.03 -0.09 -17.32
CA ARG A 56 36.42 -0.88 -16.25
C ARG A 56 37.25 -0.67 -14.99
N ARG A 57 36.93 0.39 -14.26
CA ARG A 57 37.23 0.46 -12.84
C ARG A 57 36.32 -0.56 -12.17
N ASP A 58 36.91 -1.67 -11.74
CA ASP A 58 36.34 -2.59 -10.77
C ASP A 58 36.21 -1.88 -9.40
N SER A 59 35.51 -0.75 -9.34
CA SER A 59 34.95 -0.26 -8.08
C SER A 59 33.74 -1.13 -7.80
N LYS A 60 33.77 -1.86 -6.69
CA LYS A 60 32.60 -2.47 -6.03
C LYS A 60 31.61 -1.37 -5.62
N GLY A 61 31.03 -0.69 -6.60
CA GLY A 61 30.04 0.36 -6.43
C GLY A 61 28.63 -0.22 -6.52
N TRP A 62 27.69 0.47 -5.90
CA TRP A 62 26.26 0.19 -6.01
C TRP A 62 25.86 0.00 -7.48
N ILE A 63 25.23 -1.13 -7.79
CA ILE A 63 24.81 -1.50 -9.15
C ILE A 63 23.38 -1.04 -9.34
N GLN A 64 23.12 -0.16 -10.30
CA GLN A 64 21.76 0.25 -10.70
C GLN A 64 21.00 -0.92 -11.33
N TRP A 65 19.70 -1.05 -11.02
CA TRP A 65 18.84 -2.08 -11.60
C TRP A 65 18.40 -1.70 -13.01
N THR A 66 18.33 -0.40 -13.31
CA THR A 66 18.14 0.06 -14.68
C THR A 66 19.45 -0.02 -15.46
N PRO A 67 19.48 -0.69 -16.63
CA PRO A 67 20.61 -0.55 -17.54
C PRO A 67 20.70 0.91 -17.99
N VAL A 68 21.94 1.41 -18.15
CA VAL A 68 22.23 2.78 -18.60
C VAL A 68 21.28 3.14 -19.74
N PRO A 69 20.53 4.27 -19.65
CA PRO A 69 19.44 4.59 -20.54
C PRO A 69 19.93 4.55 -21.99
N SER A 70 19.50 3.53 -22.74
CA SER A 70 19.64 3.54 -24.18
C SER A 70 18.64 4.57 -24.71
N PRO A 71 19.02 5.48 -25.64
CA PRO A 71 18.16 6.55 -26.15
C PRO A 71 16.87 6.05 -26.85
N SER A 72 16.74 4.74 -27.08
CA SER A 72 15.56 4.07 -27.64
C SER A 72 14.59 3.49 -26.60
N SER A 73 14.92 3.53 -25.30
CA SER A 73 14.10 2.98 -24.21
C SER A 73 13.17 4.06 -23.60
N THR A 74 12.33 4.68 -24.43
CA THR A 74 11.37 5.72 -24.00
C THR A 74 10.11 5.16 -23.31
N ALA A 75 9.99 3.86 -23.11
CA ALA A 75 8.76 3.20 -22.67
C ALA A 75 8.74 2.81 -21.19
N SER A 76 9.09 3.69 -20.25
CA SER A 76 9.15 3.29 -18.82
C SER A 76 8.38 4.14 -17.81
N ASN A 77 8.04 5.41 -18.12
CA ASN A 77 7.33 6.27 -17.17
C ASN A 77 6.05 6.83 -17.78
N VAL A 78 4.91 6.66 -17.11
CA VAL A 78 3.63 7.22 -17.54
C VAL A 78 3.19 8.26 -16.51
N VAL A 79 3.13 9.52 -16.96
CA VAL A 79 2.54 10.64 -16.22
C VAL A 79 1.00 10.55 -16.32
N SER A 80 0.27 11.17 -15.40
CA SER A 80 -1.19 11.30 -15.49
C SER A 80 -1.67 11.77 -16.88
N THR A 81 -2.80 11.27 -17.34
CA THR A 81 -3.44 11.69 -18.60
C THR A 81 -3.89 13.15 -18.59
N ASN A 82 -3.99 13.76 -17.41
CA ASN A 82 -4.36 15.16 -17.22
C ASN A 82 -3.15 16.09 -17.10
N ALA A 83 -1.92 15.57 -17.22
CA ALA A 83 -0.73 16.41 -17.16
C ALA A 83 -0.61 17.27 -18.44
N PRO A 84 -0.20 18.55 -18.32
CA PRO A 84 -0.09 19.49 -19.42
C PRO A 84 0.88 19.04 -20.53
N GLY A 85 1.91 18.23 -20.20
CA GLY A 85 2.86 17.67 -21.17
C GLY A 85 2.31 16.48 -21.98
N GLN A 86 1.07 16.03 -21.74
CA GLN A 86 0.49 14.91 -22.49
C GLN A 86 0.12 15.30 -23.92
N SER A 87 0.24 14.35 -24.84
CA SER A 87 -0.20 14.57 -26.23
C SER A 87 -1.70 14.91 -26.26
N LEU A 88 -2.08 15.88 -27.11
CA LEU A 88 -3.48 16.31 -27.26
C LEU A 88 -4.43 15.14 -27.52
N ARG A 89 -3.99 14.08 -28.21
CA ARG A 89 -4.80 12.88 -28.46
C ARG A 89 -5.10 12.09 -27.19
N ILE A 90 -4.11 11.92 -26.32
CA ILE A 90 -4.28 11.23 -25.03
C ILE A 90 -5.23 12.05 -24.16
N TYR A 91 -5.02 13.37 -24.10
CA TYR A 91 -5.89 14.28 -23.36
C TYR A 91 -7.35 14.22 -23.86
N GLN A 92 -7.58 14.32 -25.17
CA GLN A 92 -8.92 14.26 -25.78
C GLN A 92 -9.62 12.92 -25.58
N LEU A 93 -8.89 11.80 -25.59
CA LEU A 93 -9.46 10.49 -25.32
C LEU A 93 -9.78 10.32 -23.83
N SER A 94 -8.88 10.79 -22.97
CA SER A 94 -9.00 10.63 -21.53
C SER A 94 -10.10 11.52 -20.94
N SER A 95 -10.32 12.71 -21.49
CA SER A 95 -11.38 13.63 -21.08
C SER A 95 -12.79 13.10 -21.35
N LEU A 96 -12.95 12.04 -22.17
CA LEU A 96 -14.24 11.38 -22.38
C LEU A 96 -14.59 10.41 -21.24
N ILE A 97 -13.59 9.93 -20.48
CA ILE A 97 -13.79 8.87 -19.49
C ILE A 97 -14.55 9.38 -18.27
N SER A 98 -14.15 10.52 -17.70
CA SER A 98 -14.82 11.09 -16.51
C SER A 98 -16.31 11.40 -16.75
N PRO A 99 -16.72 12.13 -17.82
CA PRO A 99 -18.14 12.33 -18.13
C PRO A 99 -18.90 11.05 -18.46
N LEU A 100 -18.27 10.09 -19.15
CA LEU A 100 -18.88 8.79 -19.45
C LEU A 100 -19.16 8.01 -18.17
N LEU A 101 -18.18 7.95 -17.26
CA LEU A 101 -18.33 7.32 -15.96
C LEU A 101 -19.44 8.02 -15.17
N ALA A 102 -19.42 9.34 -15.05
CA ALA A 102 -20.48 10.08 -14.37
C ALA A 102 -21.87 9.75 -14.92
N ALA A 103 -22.05 9.75 -16.24
CA ALA A 103 -23.32 9.41 -16.89
C ALA A 103 -23.75 7.96 -16.60
N VAL A 104 -22.81 7.00 -16.61
CA VAL A 104 -23.09 5.60 -16.25
C VAL A 104 -23.50 5.47 -14.78
N LEU A 105 -22.76 6.13 -13.89
CA LEU A 105 -23.01 6.09 -12.44
C LEU A 105 -24.33 6.78 -12.06
N GLU A 106 -24.75 7.79 -12.81
CA GLU A 106 -26.03 8.49 -12.62
C GLU A 106 -27.22 7.71 -13.21
N SER A 107 -27.03 7.09 -14.38
CA SER A 107 -28.12 6.49 -15.15
C SER A 107 -28.43 5.05 -14.76
N VAL A 108 -27.45 4.32 -14.20
CA VAL A 108 -27.59 2.90 -13.89
C VAL A 108 -27.52 2.68 -12.39
N ASP A 109 -28.66 2.38 -11.78
CA ASP A 109 -28.68 1.87 -10.42
C ASP A 109 -28.44 0.36 -10.42
N TRP A 110 -27.18 -0.07 -10.51
CA TRP A 110 -26.86 -1.52 -10.47
C TRP A 110 -27.05 -2.15 -9.09
N LEU A 111 -27.19 -1.34 -8.03
CA LEU A 111 -27.50 -1.80 -6.67
C LEU A 111 -29.00 -2.13 -6.53
N SER A 112 -29.85 -1.55 -7.38
CA SER A 112 -31.25 -1.91 -7.43
C SER A 112 -31.46 -3.32 -7.98
N ALA A 113 -32.28 -4.09 -7.27
CA ALA A 113 -32.71 -5.43 -7.69
C ALA A 113 -33.56 -5.42 -8.98
N GLU A 114 -34.06 -4.24 -9.40
CA GLU A 114 -34.91 -4.08 -10.58
C GLU A 114 -34.11 -4.00 -11.89
N THR A 115 -32.82 -3.64 -11.80
CA THR A 115 -31.96 -3.48 -12.98
C THR A 115 -31.69 -4.83 -13.65
N PRO A 116 -31.86 -4.98 -14.97
CA PRO A 116 -31.57 -6.24 -15.66
C PRO A 116 -30.13 -6.74 -15.48
N ILE A 117 -29.94 -8.04 -15.26
CA ILE A 117 -28.63 -8.67 -14.98
C ILE A 117 -27.63 -8.45 -16.13
N ASP A 118 -28.11 -8.39 -17.37
CA ASP A 118 -27.28 -8.17 -18.56
C ASP A 118 -26.72 -6.75 -18.61
N VAL A 119 -27.48 -5.75 -18.13
CA VAL A 119 -27.02 -4.37 -17.97
C VAL A 119 -25.94 -4.32 -16.89
N VAL A 120 -26.19 -4.94 -15.73
CA VAL A 120 -25.21 -5.04 -14.63
C VAL A 120 -23.90 -5.67 -15.10
N HIS A 121 -23.97 -6.80 -15.81
CA HIS A 121 -22.79 -7.47 -16.39
C HIS A 121 -21.99 -6.55 -17.33
N ARG A 122 -22.67 -5.81 -18.22
CA ARG A 122 -22.01 -4.89 -19.16
C ARG A 122 -21.35 -3.72 -18.44
N VAL A 123 -21.98 -3.18 -17.41
CA VAL A 123 -21.41 -2.09 -16.60
C VAL A 123 -20.16 -2.56 -15.86
N HIS A 124 -20.20 -3.71 -15.17
CA HIS A 124 -19.00 -4.24 -14.52
C HIS A 124 -17.86 -4.49 -15.51
N ARG A 125 -18.16 -5.08 -16.67
CA ARG A 125 -17.14 -5.29 -17.72
C ARG A 125 -16.55 -3.97 -18.23
N LEU A 126 -17.36 -2.91 -18.34
CA LEU A 126 -16.89 -1.58 -18.72
C LEU A 126 -15.97 -0.99 -17.65
N LEU A 127 -16.35 -1.05 -16.37
CA LEU A 127 -15.54 -0.58 -15.25
C LEU A 127 -14.21 -1.33 -15.16
N GLU A 128 -14.23 -2.65 -15.31
CA GLU A 128 -13.02 -3.48 -15.37
C GLU A 128 -12.14 -3.11 -16.55
N PHE A 129 -12.72 -2.94 -17.74
CA PHE A 129 -11.98 -2.52 -18.92
C PHE A 129 -11.31 -1.15 -18.74
N ILE A 130 -12.04 -0.16 -18.20
CA ILE A 130 -11.48 1.18 -17.95
C ILE A 130 -10.34 1.10 -16.94
N ALA A 131 -10.53 0.41 -15.82
CA ALA A 131 -9.50 0.30 -14.79
C ALA A 131 -8.28 -0.55 -15.21
N ASP A 132 -8.42 -1.42 -16.21
CA ASP A 132 -7.32 -2.21 -16.76
C ASP A 132 -6.58 -1.48 -17.90
N CYS A 133 -7.29 -0.66 -18.69
CA CYS A 133 -6.71 0.08 -19.82
C CYS A 133 -6.18 1.47 -19.45
N LYS A 134 -6.73 2.12 -18.42
CA LYS A 134 -6.31 3.45 -17.94
C LYS A 134 -5.79 3.33 -16.50
N PRO A 135 -4.46 3.34 -16.28
CA PRO A 135 -3.86 3.11 -14.96
C PRO A 135 -4.22 4.20 -13.93
N ASP A 136 -4.53 5.41 -14.39
CA ASP A 136 -4.93 6.56 -13.59
C ASP A 136 -6.44 6.82 -13.60
N ALA A 137 -7.27 5.81 -13.92
CA ALA A 137 -8.73 5.91 -13.89
C ALA A 137 -9.30 6.32 -12.51
N TYR A 138 -8.53 6.13 -11.44
CA TYR A 138 -8.90 6.61 -10.11
C TYR A 138 -8.97 8.15 -10.04
N LEU A 139 -8.26 8.88 -10.91
CA LEU A 139 -8.35 10.35 -10.99
C LEU A 139 -9.67 10.80 -11.61
N ASP A 140 -10.18 10.07 -12.61
CA ASP A 140 -11.50 10.35 -13.19
C ASP A 140 -12.60 10.15 -12.14
N LEU A 141 -12.51 9.07 -11.36
CA LEU A 141 -13.45 8.83 -10.26
C LEU A 141 -13.31 9.86 -9.14
N LEU A 142 -12.09 10.32 -8.84
CA LEU A 142 -11.85 11.38 -7.86
C LEU A 142 -12.47 12.71 -8.30
N GLU A 143 -12.39 13.05 -9.60
CA GLU A 143 -13.08 14.21 -10.18
C GLU A 143 -14.60 14.09 -10.02
N ILE A 144 -15.16 12.90 -10.25
CA ILE A 144 -16.58 12.64 -10.05
C ILE A 144 -16.98 12.86 -8.59
N VAL A 145 -16.19 12.35 -7.64
CA VAL A 145 -16.42 12.56 -6.21
C VAL A 145 -16.39 14.05 -5.86
N ALA A 146 -15.46 14.81 -6.44
CA ALA A 146 -15.29 16.24 -6.16
C ALA A 146 -16.43 17.11 -6.70
N TYR A 147 -16.95 16.84 -7.90
CA TYR A 147 -17.79 17.81 -8.62
C TYR A 147 -19.21 17.35 -8.95
N HIS A 148 -19.56 16.08 -8.75
CA HIS A 148 -20.91 15.58 -9.06
C HIS A 148 -21.84 15.52 -7.83
N THR A 149 -23.09 15.13 -8.08
CA THR A 149 -24.16 15.02 -7.07
C THR A 149 -23.89 13.88 -6.07
N GLU A 150 -24.53 13.96 -4.90
CA GLU A 150 -24.43 12.96 -3.81
C GLU A 150 -24.60 11.49 -4.26
N PRO A 151 -25.66 11.10 -5.02
CA PRO A 151 -25.81 9.69 -5.41
C PRO A 151 -24.69 9.21 -6.35
N VAL A 152 -24.25 10.06 -7.27
CA VAL A 152 -23.17 9.75 -8.22
C VAL A 152 -21.84 9.65 -7.47
N ARG A 153 -21.59 10.53 -6.51
CA ARG A 153 -20.43 10.49 -5.61
C ARG A 153 -20.41 9.20 -4.79
N HIS A 154 -21.53 8.81 -4.19
CA HIS A 154 -21.62 7.56 -3.43
C HIS A 154 -21.32 6.33 -4.31
N ALA A 155 -21.83 6.32 -5.55
CA ALA A 155 -21.51 5.27 -6.52
C ALA A 155 -20.02 5.28 -6.92
N ALA A 156 -19.44 6.45 -7.17
CA ALA A 156 -18.01 6.59 -7.49
C ALA A 156 -17.12 6.10 -6.33
N LEU A 157 -17.44 6.45 -5.09
CA LEU A 157 -16.75 5.97 -3.90
C LEU A 157 -16.85 4.44 -3.77
N SER A 158 -18.01 3.86 -4.06
CA SER A 158 -18.20 2.41 -4.08
C SER A 158 -17.29 1.72 -5.10
N VAL A 159 -17.15 2.30 -6.30
CA VAL A 159 -16.20 1.82 -7.32
C VAL A 159 -14.76 1.97 -6.84
N MET A 160 -14.38 3.14 -6.31
CA MET A 160 -13.02 3.39 -5.83
C MET A 160 -12.62 2.42 -4.71
N LEU A 161 -13.48 2.19 -3.73
CA LEU A 161 -13.27 1.23 -2.63
C LEU A 161 -13.21 -0.22 -3.11
N SER A 162 -13.85 -0.53 -4.23
CA SER A 162 -13.82 -1.87 -4.82
C SER A 162 -12.56 -2.11 -5.65
N PHE A 163 -12.08 -1.10 -6.36
CA PHE A 163 -10.98 -1.20 -7.32
C PHE A 163 -9.61 -0.85 -6.74
N TRP A 164 -9.54 0.10 -5.81
CA TRP A 164 -8.32 0.54 -5.12
C TRP A 164 -8.50 0.63 -3.59
N PRO A 165 -8.97 -0.44 -2.90
CA PRO A 165 -9.24 -0.44 -1.46
C PRO A 165 -8.04 -0.01 -0.62
N HIS A 166 -6.83 -0.44 -0.98
CA HIS A 166 -5.62 -0.12 -0.24
C HIS A 166 -5.28 1.37 -0.27
N ALA A 167 -5.66 2.07 -1.34
CA ALA A 167 -5.39 3.50 -1.51
C ALA A 167 -6.43 4.36 -0.79
N VAL A 168 -7.69 3.98 -0.95
CA VAL A 168 -8.86 4.74 -0.48
C VAL A 168 -9.10 4.52 1.00
N GLY A 169 -8.97 3.28 1.47
CA GLY A 169 -9.32 2.87 2.81
C GLY A 169 -10.56 1.98 2.87
N HIS A 170 -11.16 1.86 4.05
CA HIS A 170 -12.44 1.21 4.25
C HIS A 170 -13.17 1.84 5.43
N ALA A 171 -14.49 1.89 5.35
CA ALA A 171 -15.33 2.38 6.43
C ALA A 171 -15.28 1.41 7.62
N TYR A 172 -15.13 1.96 8.82
CA TYR A 172 -15.10 1.30 10.11
C TYR A 172 -16.26 1.76 11.00
N VAL A 173 -16.61 3.04 10.94
CA VAL A 173 -17.71 3.64 11.73
C VAL A 173 -19.02 3.60 10.95
N GLY A 174 -18.99 4.02 9.70
CA GLY A 174 -20.16 4.07 8.84
C GLY A 174 -20.61 2.71 8.33
N ARG A 175 -21.75 2.70 7.62
CA ARG A 175 -22.16 1.54 6.83
C ARG A 175 -21.10 1.29 5.75
N ALA A 176 -20.65 0.04 5.61
CA ALA A 176 -19.71 -0.29 4.55
C ALA A 176 -20.32 -0.07 3.17
N PHE A 177 -19.54 0.49 2.26
CA PHE A 177 -19.94 0.67 0.88
C PHE A 177 -20.14 -0.68 0.18
N PRO A 178 -21.11 -0.76 -0.74
CA PRO A 178 -21.34 -1.98 -1.51
C PRO A 178 -20.11 -2.31 -2.38
N ILE A 179 -19.73 -3.59 -2.37
CA ILE A 179 -18.62 -4.07 -3.21
C ILE A 179 -19.13 -4.22 -4.63
N VAL A 180 -18.57 -3.42 -5.54
CA VAL A 180 -18.90 -3.43 -6.97
C VAL A 180 -18.24 -4.63 -7.64
N SER A 181 -18.95 -5.76 -7.68
CA SER A 181 -18.50 -7.00 -8.33
C SER A 181 -19.66 -7.80 -8.91
N TYR A 182 -19.52 -8.24 -10.17
CA TYR A 182 -20.58 -8.98 -10.85
C TYR A 182 -20.96 -10.29 -10.14
N PRO A 183 -20.01 -11.17 -9.73
CA PRO A 183 -20.34 -12.36 -8.94
C PRO A 183 -21.08 -12.05 -7.63
N THR A 184 -20.70 -10.97 -6.94
CA THR A 184 -21.34 -10.54 -5.69
C THR A 184 -22.78 -10.11 -5.93
N GLU A 185 -23.03 -9.32 -6.97
CA GLU A 185 -24.37 -8.87 -7.33
C GLU A 185 -25.29 -10.02 -7.77
N VAL A 186 -24.77 -10.94 -8.58
CA VAL A 186 -25.51 -12.16 -8.96
C VAL A 186 -25.82 -13.00 -7.72
N ALA A 187 -24.84 -13.19 -6.85
CA ALA A 187 -25.03 -13.93 -5.61
C ALA A 187 -26.08 -13.27 -4.71
N LEU A 188 -26.07 -11.94 -4.52
CA LEU A 188 -27.08 -11.22 -3.72
C LEU A 188 -28.50 -11.41 -4.28
N ARG A 189 -28.64 -11.43 -5.61
CA ARG A 189 -29.93 -11.63 -6.30
C ARG A 189 -30.43 -13.06 -6.19
N GLU A 190 -29.54 -14.05 -6.32
CA GLU A 190 -29.85 -15.47 -6.16
C GLU A 190 -30.09 -15.87 -4.69
N SER A 191 -29.35 -15.24 -3.77
CA SER A 191 -29.33 -15.52 -2.32
C SER A 191 -30.51 -14.94 -1.55
N ARG A 192 -31.49 -14.29 -2.22
CA ARG A 192 -32.81 -14.02 -1.62
C ARG A 192 -33.53 -15.30 -1.13
N ARG A 193 -33.00 -16.49 -1.40
CA ARG A 193 -33.45 -17.79 -0.84
C ARG A 193 -32.48 -18.48 0.14
N SER A 194 -31.24 -18.01 0.32
CA SER A 194 -30.30 -18.60 1.28
C SER A 194 -29.25 -17.58 1.72
N ARG A 195 -29.14 -17.34 3.03
CA ARG A 195 -28.18 -16.42 3.66
C ARG A 195 -26.75 -16.92 3.48
N VAL A 196 -26.10 -16.60 2.35
CA VAL A 196 -24.64 -16.67 2.25
C VAL A 196 -24.08 -15.36 2.80
N PRO A 197 -23.13 -15.39 3.76
CA PRO A 197 -22.53 -14.19 4.31
C PRO A 197 -21.56 -13.60 3.28
N VAL A 198 -22.05 -12.71 2.43
CA VAL A 198 -21.23 -11.90 1.51
C VAL A 198 -20.52 -10.75 2.25
N ASP A 199 -20.86 -10.53 3.53
CA ASP A 199 -20.36 -9.44 4.39
C ASP A 199 -18.97 -9.67 5.02
N GLU A 200 -18.36 -10.86 4.91
CA GLU A 200 -17.13 -11.21 5.65
C GLU A 200 -15.93 -10.28 5.34
N CYS A 201 -15.93 -9.54 4.21
CA CYS A 201 -14.83 -8.66 3.82
C CYS A 201 -15.10 -7.15 3.94
N ALA A 202 -16.34 -6.71 4.19
CA ALA A 202 -16.67 -5.29 4.10
C ALA A 202 -15.97 -4.47 5.19
N TYR A 203 -15.99 -5.00 6.41
CA TYR A 203 -15.35 -4.47 7.62
C TYR A 203 -14.00 -5.16 7.94
N ALA A 204 -13.50 -6.00 7.04
CA ALA A 204 -12.25 -6.71 7.30
C ALA A 204 -11.08 -5.73 7.35
N HIS A 205 -10.35 -5.75 8.46
CA HIS A 205 -9.12 -5.00 8.64
C HIS A 205 -7.93 -5.80 8.14
N GLN A 206 -6.95 -5.10 7.56
CA GLN A 206 -5.63 -5.66 7.27
C GLN A 206 -4.63 -5.11 8.27
N PHE A 207 -4.49 -5.79 9.40
CA PHE A 207 -3.53 -5.40 10.42
C PHE A 207 -2.10 -5.80 10.03
N MET A 208 -1.16 -4.92 10.37
CA MET A 208 0.28 -5.15 10.32
C MET A 208 0.90 -4.85 11.68
N ALA A 209 2.00 -5.52 11.98
CA ALA A 209 2.82 -5.20 13.15
C ALA A 209 3.41 -3.79 12.99
N TRP A 210 3.32 -3.00 14.06
CA TRP A 210 3.75 -1.61 14.05
C TRP A 210 4.47 -1.23 15.34
N GLY A 211 5.50 -0.38 15.20
CA GLY A 211 6.22 0.22 16.31
C GLY A 211 5.67 1.60 16.62
N PHE A 212 5.00 1.74 17.75
CA PHE A 212 4.53 3.02 18.28
C PHE A 212 5.62 3.64 19.15
N SER A 213 5.93 4.91 18.90
CA SER A 213 7.01 5.60 19.61
C SER A 213 6.59 5.94 21.04
N THR A 214 7.48 5.69 22.00
CA THR A 214 7.22 5.84 23.45
C THR A 214 7.34 7.28 23.96
N SER A 215 7.28 8.27 23.07
CA SER A 215 7.62 9.66 23.41
C SER A 215 6.64 10.66 22.81
N HIS A 216 5.41 10.61 23.29
CA HIS A 216 4.56 11.79 23.36
C HIS A 216 4.24 12.15 24.83
N PRO A 217 5.20 12.72 25.60
CA PRO A 217 4.83 13.55 26.76
C PRO A 217 4.17 14.88 26.33
N GLY A 218 4.03 15.12 25.02
CA GLY A 218 3.60 16.37 24.41
C GLY A 218 2.53 16.24 23.34
N SER A 219 1.72 15.16 23.34
CA SER A 219 0.33 15.32 22.90
C SER A 219 -0.19 16.54 23.66
N ILE A 220 -0.78 17.50 22.95
CA ILE A 220 -1.19 18.79 23.48
C ILE A 220 -2.11 18.54 24.68
N ASN A 221 -1.53 18.53 25.87
CA ASN A 221 -2.20 18.90 27.09
C ASN A 221 -2.54 20.39 26.90
N LEU A 222 -3.69 20.66 26.27
CA LEU A 222 -4.51 21.81 26.62
C LEU A 222 -5.01 21.60 28.07
N SER A 223 -4.08 21.40 29.01
CA SER A 223 -4.34 21.30 30.44
C SER A 223 -4.46 22.72 30.97
N LEU A 224 -5.58 23.36 30.65
CA LEU A 224 -6.10 24.48 31.43
C LEU A 224 -7.28 24.04 32.32
N SER A 225 -7.53 22.74 32.51
CA SER A 225 -8.58 22.26 33.41
C SER A 225 -8.11 21.07 34.27
N PRO A 226 -8.31 21.12 35.61
CA PRO A 226 -7.84 20.09 36.55
C PRO A 226 -8.83 18.91 36.72
N ASN A 227 -9.79 18.69 35.81
CA ASN A 227 -10.79 17.63 35.96
C ASN A 227 -10.49 16.40 35.07
N PRO A 228 -10.25 15.21 35.65
CA PRO A 228 -9.95 13.98 34.92
C PRO A 228 -11.16 13.31 34.24
N GLU A 229 -12.39 13.85 34.38
CA GLU A 229 -13.60 13.27 33.76
C GLU A 229 -13.90 13.77 32.33
N TYR A 230 -13.19 14.79 31.83
CA TYR A 230 -13.44 15.40 30.51
C TYR A 230 -12.33 15.17 29.46
N GLN A 231 -11.41 14.23 29.68
CA GLN A 231 -10.31 13.91 28.75
C GLN A 231 -10.67 12.89 27.64
N ALA A 232 -11.92 12.43 27.58
CA ALA A 232 -12.40 11.57 26.50
C ALA A 232 -12.71 12.44 25.26
N GLY A 233 -11.76 12.60 24.33
CA GLY A 233 -12.12 13.25 23.07
C GLY A 233 -11.02 13.44 22.02
N PHE A 234 -9.74 13.43 22.38
CA PHE A 234 -8.67 13.60 21.39
C PHE A 234 -7.91 12.29 21.23
N THR A 235 -8.28 11.51 20.22
CA THR A 235 -7.59 10.29 19.82
C THR A 235 -6.28 10.65 19.14
N SER A 236 -5.15 10.50 19.82
CA SER A 236 -3.86 10.44 19.14
C SER A 236 -3.83 9.20 18.23
N PRO A 237 -3.08 9.21 17.12
CA PRO A 237 -2.96 8.04 16.22
C PRO A 237 -2.46 6.78 16.95
N ASP A 238 -1.83 6.97 18.11
CA ASP A 238 -1.30 5.90 18.95
C ASP A 238 -2.31 5.36 19.97
N GLN A 239 -3.58 5.80 19.98
CA GLN A 239 -4.58 5.25 20.90
C GLN A 239 -5.17 3.94 20.38
N CYS A 240 -5.21 2.95 21.26
CA CYS A 240 -5.85 1.67 20.97
C CYS A 240 -7.37 1.83 20.92
N GLN A 241 -7.99 1.43 19.82
CA GLN A 241 -9.45 1.44 19.68
C GLN A 241 -10.17 0.48 20.65
N GLY A 242 -9.51 -0.59 21.10
CA GLY A 242 -10.10 -1.54 22.03
C GLY A 242 -10.18 -1.06 23.48
N CYS A 243 -9.15 -0.36 23.96
CA CYS A 243 -9.07 0.06 25.37
C CYS A 243 -8.97 1.57 25.59
N GLY A 244 -8.83 2.38 24.54
CA GLY A 244 -8.65 3.84 24.60
C GLY A 244 -7.28 4.32 25.09
N HIS A 245 -6.40 3.43 25.54
CA HIS A 245 -5.08 3.79 26.06
C HIS A 245 -4.06 3.94 24.92
N VAL A 246 -3.05 4.77 25.14
CA VAL A 246 -1.92 4.92 24.22
C VAL A 246 -1.15 3.60 24.09
N ILE A 247 -0.76 3.27 22.88
CA ILE A 247 0.06 2.13 22.52
C ILE A 247 1.52 2.57 22.57
N GLU A 248 2.29 1.89 23.42
CA GLU A 248 3.72 2.09 23.55
C GLU A 248 4.45 0.85 23.03
N GLY A 249 5.37 1.04 22.08
CA GLY A 249 6.15 -0.05 21.50
C GLY A 249 5.34 -0.91 20.52
N PHE A 250 5.19 -2.20 20.80
CA PHE A 250 4.60 -3.14 19.84
C PHE A 250 3.07 -3.13 19.87
N GLY A 251 2.48 -2.76 18.73
CA GLY A 251 1.04 -2.86 18.50
C GLY A 251 0.73 -3.28 17.07
N LEU A 252 -0.54 -3.17 16.70
CA LEU A 252 -1.04 -3.46 15.37
C LEU A 252 -1.70 -2.22 14.79
N ILE A 253 -1.45 -1.95 13.51
CA ILE A 253 -2.16 -0.91 12.75
C ILE A 253 -2.81 -1.53 11.53
N CYS A 254 -4.07 -1.16 11.26
CA CYS A 254 -4.71 -1.46 9.99
C CYS A 254 -4.18 -0.48 8.95
N THR A 255 -3.49 -0.94 7.91
CA THR A 255 -2.95 -0.02 6.89
C THR A 255 -3.98 0.56 5.93
N ILE A 256 -5.23 0.12 6.07
CA ILE A 256 -6.34 0.55 5.23
C ILE A 256 -7.10 1.70 5.90
N CYS A 257 -7.52 1.59 7.16
CA CYS A 257 -8.20 2.67 7.91
C CYS A 257 -7.34 3.37 8.98
N LEU A 258 -6.08 2.97 9.18
CA LEU A 258 -5.19 3.46 10.24
C LEU A 258 -5.67 3.18 11.68
N CYS A 259 -6.65 2.29 11.87
CA CYS A 259 -7.07 1.81 13.17
C CYS A 259 -5.89 1.11 13.90
N ALA A 260 -5.55 1.59 15.09
CA ALA A 260 -4.49 1.05 15.91
C ALA A 260 -5.04 0.26 17.11
N VAL A 261 -4.43 -0.88 17.43
CA VAL A 261 -4.80 -1.71 18.58
C VAL A 261 -3.58 -2.33 19.27
N HIS A 262 -3.62 -2.45 20.61
CA HIS A 262 -2.65 -3.31 21.31
C HIS A 262 -2.83 -4.76 20.86
N ILE A 263 -1.74 -5.53 20.84
CA ILE A 263 -1.81 -6.96 20.52
C ILE A 263 -2.70 -7.75 21.50
N GLN A 264 -2.83 -7.29 22.74
CA GLN A 264 -3.71 -7.89 23.76
C GLN A 264 -5.18 -7.50 23.56
N CYS A 265 -5.45 -6.31 23.02
CA CYS A 265 -6.79 -5.83 22.70
C CYS A 265 -7.26 -6.27 21.30
N TYR A 266 -6.38 -6.90 20.53
CA TYR A 266 -6.75 -7.52 19.27
C TYR A 266 -7.81 -8.59 19.55
N ASP A 267 -9.00 -8.43 18.97
CA ASP A 267 -10.10 -9.40 19.08
C ASP A 267 -10.83 -9.47 17.74
N TYR A 268 -10.10 -9.91 16.71
CA TYR A 268 -10.67 -10.11 15.38
C TYR A 268 -11.20 -11.55 15.28
N PRO A 269 -12.50 -11.77 14.99
CA PRO A 269 -13.14 -13.08 15.12
C PRO A 269 -12.52 -14.15 14.21
N GLU A 270 -12.01 -13.78 13.04
CA GLU A 270 -11.32 -14.70 12.13
C GLU A 270 -9.80 -14.72 12.31
N GLY A 271 -9.26 -13.77 13.09
CA GLY A 271 -7.83 -13.51 13.22
C GLY A 271 -7.20 -14.15 14.45
N GLN A 272 -7.96 -14.93 15.20
CA GLN A 272 -7.48 -15.66 16.37
C GLN A 272 -7.87 -17.13 16.29
N PHE A 273 -6.90 -17.99 16.57
CA PHE A 273 -7.13 -19.42 16.58
C PHE A 273 -6.47 -20.08 17.79
N PHE A 274 -7.27 -20.82 18.55
CA PHE A 274 -6.82 -21.61 19.69
C PHE A 274 -6.63 -23.06 19.25
N THR A 275 -5.41 -23.57 19.41
CA THR A 275 -5.11 -24.98 19.18
C THR A 275 -4.74 -25.68 20.46
N MET A 276 -5.48 -26.73 20.82
CA MET A 276 -5.11 -27.60 21.93
C MET A 276 -4.23 -28.73 21.42
N TYR A 277 -3.11 -28.98 22.09
CA TYR A 277 -2.20 -30.08 21.76
C TYR A 277 -1.70 -30.78 23.03
N PRO A 278 -1.45 -32.10 22.98
CA PRO A 278 -0.95 -32.83 24.14
C PRO A 278 0.47 -32.37 24.50
N SER A 279 0.74 -32.21 25.79
CA SER A 279 2.07 -31.86 26.30
C SER A 279 3.08 -32.98 25.98
N PRO A 280 4.32 -32.66 25.58
CA PRO A 280 5.32 -33.67 25.24
C PRO A 280 5.73 -34.57 26.43
N HIS A 281 5.52 -34.11 27.68
CA HIS A 281 5.92 -34.84 28.89
C HIS A 281 4.75 -35.54 29.60
N ASP A 282 3.51 -35.17 29.32
CA ASP A 282 2.31 -35.80 29.91
C ASP A 282 1.14 -35.74 28.92
N ALA A 283 0.74 -36.91 28.42
CA ALA A 283 -0.37 -37.04 27.48
C ALA A 283 -1.74 -36.66 28.09
N ARG A 284 -1.83 -36.53 29.43
CA ARG A 284 -3.04 -36.06 30.14
C ARG A 284 -3.11 -34.54 30.23
N MET A 285 -1.99 -33.82 30.06
CA MET A 285 -1.97 -32.36 30.05
C MET A 285 -2.12 -31.83 28.63
N GLN A 286 -3.15 -31.02 28.40
CA GLN A 286 -3.33 -30.28 27.15
C GLN A 286 -2.74 -28.88 27.31
N LYS A 287 -1.88 -28.49 26.37
CA LYS A 287 -1.43 -27.10 26.22
C LYS A 287 -2.28 -26.41 25.18
N VAL A 288 -2.43 -25.09 25.33
CA VAL A 288 -3.15 -24.24 24.37
C VAL A 288 -2.13 -23.35 23.68
N ALA A 289 -2.06 -23.42 22.36
CA ALA A 289 -1.39 -22.43 21.51
C ALA A 289 -2.42 -21.41 21.04
N LEU A 290 -2.11 -20.13 21.17
CA LEU A 290 -2.91 -19.05 20.59
C LEU A 290 -2.15 -18.44 19.41
N THR A 291 -2.68 -18.61 18.21
CA THR A 291 -2.15 -17.95 17.01
C THR A 291 -2.99 -16.72 16.68
N ARG A 292 -2.34 -15.57 16.54
CA ARG A 292 -2.96 -14.31 16.09
C ARG A 292 -2.44 -13.92 14.71
N PHE A 293 -3.36 -13.60 13.80
CA PHE A 293 -3.06 -13.25 12.42
C PHE A 293 -4.16 -12.37 11.81
N SER A 294 -3.85 -11.70 10.70
CA SER A 294 -4.81 -10.94 9.89
C SER A 294 -4.75 -11.42 8.45
N HIS A 295 -5.88 -11.47 7.76
CA HIS A 295 -5.88 -11.78 6.32
C HIS A 295 -5.30 -10.63 5.50
N VAL A 296 -4.52 -10.96 4.47
CA VAL A 296 -4.10 -9.99 3.45
C VAL A 296 -5.25 -9.85 2.46
N LEU A 297 -5.77 -8.63 2.33
CA LEU A 297 -6.88 -8.34 1.44
C LEU A 297 -6.41 -8.22 -0.01
N PRO A 298 -7.26 -8.56 -0.99
CA PRO A 298 -6.87 -8.43 -2.39
C PRO A 298 -6.72 -6.97 -2.82
N SER A 299 -5.82 -6.71 -3.76
CA SER A 299 -5.60 -5.37 -4.32
C SER A 299 -6.86 -4.77 -4.97
N ARG A 300 -7.81 -5.61 -5.38
CA ARG A 300 -9.15 -5.26 -5.89
C ARG A 300 -10.18 -6.18 -5.22
N ARG A 301 -11.19 -5.62 -4.54
CA ARG A 301 -12.26 -6.37 -3.83
C ARG A 301 -13.20 -7.12 -4.79
N SER A 302 -13.28 -6.70 -6.05
CA SER A 302 -14.11 -7.41 -7.04
C SER A 302 -13.52 -8.76 -7.47
N LEU A 303 -12.21 -8.95 -7.27
CA LEU A 303 -11.55 -10.21 -7.52
C LEU A 303 -11.78 -11.15 -6.35
N THR A 304 -12.01 -12.43 -6.66
CA THR A 304 -12.01 -13.48 -5.64
C THR A 304 -10.72 -13.40 -4.84
N ILE A 305 -10.82 -13.47 -3.50
CA ILE A 305 -9.66 -13.57 -2.61
C ILE A 305 -8.69 -14.58 -3.22
N PRO A 306 -7.39 -14.27 -3.36
CA PRO A 306 -6.42 -15.20 -3.93
C PRO A 306 -6.35 -16.44 -3.04
N VAL A 307 -7.12 -17.46 -3.41
CA VAL A 307 -7.16 -18.75 -2.71
C VAL A 307 -6.39 -19.75 -3.55
N THR A 308 -5.32 -20.30 -2.98
CA THR A 308 -4.61 -21.41 -3.61
C THR A 308 -5.24 -22.71 -3.13
N THR A 309 -5.89 -23.44 -4.04
CA THR A 309 -6.45 -24.76 -3.75
C THR A 309 -5.46 -25.86 -4.07
N ARG A 310 -5.09 -26.68 -3.09
CA ARG A 310 -4.22 -27.85 -3.30
C ARG A 310 -4.59 -28.96 -2.33
N ASP A 311 -4.67 -30.20 -2.82
CA ASP A 311 -4.89 -31.40 -1.97
C ASP A 311 -6.09 -31.27 -1.01
N LYS A 312 -7.19 -30.63 -1.48
CA LYS A 312 -8.41 -30.28 -0.71
C LYS A 312 -8.23 -29.24 0.40
N HIS A 313 -7.09 -28.55 0.44
CA HIS A 313 -6.88 -27.34 1.23
C HIS A 313 -7.18 -26.10 0.40
N THR A 314 -7.73 -25.09 1.07
CA THR A 314 -8.05 -23.77 0.53
C THR A 314 -7.25 -22.75 1.32
N PHE A 315 -6.14 -22.30 0.75
CA PHE A 315 -5.16 -21.44 1.40
C PHE A 315 -5.40 -19.95 1.14
N ARG A 316 -5.31 -19.11 2.18
CA ARG A 316 -5.39 -17.64 2.11
C ARG A 316 -4.11 -17.03 2.67
N LEU A 317 -3.63 -15.94 2.07
CA LEU A 317 -2.44 -15.22 2.55
C LEU A 317 -2.75 -14.45 3.84
N VAL A 318 -1.85 -14.51 4.83
CA VAL A 318 -2.03 -13.88 6.15
C VAL A 318 -0.77 -13.18 6.65
N ASN A 319 -0.99 -12.13 7.43
CA ASN A 319 0.00 -11.49 8.29
C ASN A 319 -0.05 -12.15 9.68
N LEU A 320 1.05 -12.74 10.14
CA LEU A 320 1.18 -13.36 11.45
C LEU A 320 1.71 -12.34 12.48
N PHE A 321 1.11 -12.34 13.67
CA PHE A 321 1.57 -11.54 14.82
C PHE A 321 2.21 -12.40 15.91
N THR A 322 1.97 -13.70 15.86
CA THR A 322 2.62 -14.73 16.68
C THR A 322 3.37 -15.67 15.75
N LEU A 323 4.67 -15.88 15.99
CA LEU A 323 5.46 -16.80 15.18
C LEU A 323 4.83 -18.20 15.21
N THR A 324 4.74 -18.85 14.05
CA THR A 324 4.26 -20.24 13.92
C THR A 324 5.17 -21.03 12.99
N LEU A 325 5.09 -22.36 13.06
CA LEU A 325 5.86 -23.26 12.20
C LEU A 325 5.04 -23.66 10.97
N CYS A 326 5.72 -23.77 9.84
CA CYS A 326 5.16 -24.28 8.61
C CYS A 326 4.79 -25.76 8.74
N MET A 327 3.57 -26.12 8.33
CA MET A 327 3.10 -27.49 8.42
C MET A 327 3.91 -28.49 7.57
N ALA A 328 4.51 -28.03 6.47
CA ALA A 328 5.25 -28.85 5.51
C ALA A 328 6.73 -29.00 5.90
N CYS A 329 7.49 -27.90 6.00
CA CYS A 329 8.94 -27.96 6.28
C CYS A 329 9.29 -27.93 7.77
N LYS A 330 8.32 -27.65 8.65
CA LYS A 330 8.51 -27.47 10.11
C LYS A 330 9.46 -26.32 10.50
N LEU A 331 9.82 -25.46 9.55
CA LEU A 331 10.59 -24.25 9.83
C LEU A 331 9.66 -23.09 10.23
N PRO A 332 10.16 -22.10 10.97
CA PRO A 332 9.40 -20.91 11.34
C PRO A 332 8.99 -20.08 10.11
N LEU A 333 7.84 -19.43 10.23
CA LEU A 333 7.28 -18.53 9.23
C LEU A 333 7.76 -17.10 9.52
N TRP A 334 8.98 -16.79 9.08
CA TRP A 334 9.59 -15.46 9.19
C TRP A 334 8.98 -14.46 8.21
N GLY A 335 9.10 -13.16 8.52
CA GLY A 335 8.64 -12.07 7.66
C GLY A 335 7.81 -11.01 8.40
N CYS A 336 7.74 -9.80 7.86
CA CYS A 336 6.97 -8.70 8.48
C CYS A 336 5.54 -8.57 7.95
N ALA A 337 5.29 -9.09 6.75
CA ALA A 337 3.99 -9.09 6.09
C ALA A 337 3.90 -10.31 5.16
N ALA A 338 2.68 -10.78 4.90
CA ALA A 338 2.40 -11.90 3.99
C ALA A 338 3.23 -13.17 4.30
N GLN A 339 3.51 -13.45 5.58
CA GLN A 339 4.45 -14.51 5.99
C GLN A 339 3.97 -15.92 5.64
N ALA A 340 2.66 -16.13 5.63
CA ALA A 340 2.10 -17.48 5.61
C ALA A 340 0.81 -17.57 4.81
N MET A 341 0.54 -18.78 4.36
CA MET A 341 -0.74 -19.18 3.79
C MET A 341 -1.51 -20.01 4.84
N GLU A 342 -2.68 -19.54 5.25
CA GLU A 342 -3.58 -20.20 6.20
C GLU A 342 -4.59 -21.06 5.45
N CYS A 343 -4.74 -22.33 5.84
CA CYS A 343 -5.81 -23.17 5.32
C CYS A 343 -7.12 -22.86 6.07
N THR A 344 -8.12 -22.35 5.35
CA THR A 344 -9.46 -22.07 5.91
C THR A 344 -10.14 -23.30 6.52
N GLY A 345 -9.77 -24.50 6.06
CA GLY A 345 -10.36 -25.77 6.50
C GLY A 345 -9.77 -26.33 7.80
N CYS A 346 -8.43 -26.36 7.92
CA CYS A 346 -7.73 -26.95 9.07
C CYS A 346 -6.97 -25.94 9.95
N LYS A 347 -6.97 -24.65 9.58
CA LYS A 347 -6.31 -23.55 10.29
C LYS A 347 -4.81 -23.75 10.51
N GLN A 348 -4.16 -24.52 9.63
CA GLN A 348 -2.71 -24.70 9.59
C GLN A 348 -2.06 -23.71 8.64
N PHE A 349 -0.80 -23.38 8.94
CA PHE A 349 -0.02 -22.38 8.20
C PHE A 349 1.10 -23.05 7.41
N ILE A 350 1.38 -22.52 6.23
CA ILE A 350 2.43 -23.01 5.33
C ILE A 350 3.16 -21.82 4.68
N HIS A 351 4.47 -21.94 4.43
CA HIS A 351 5.19 -20.94 3.64
C HIS A 351 4.56 -20.83 2.24
N PRO A 352 4.44 -19.63 1.66
CA PRO A 352 3.96 -19.46 0.28
C PRO A 352 4.72 -20.37 -0.72
N GLY A 353 6.05 -20.46 -0.59
CA GLY A 353 6.88 -21.34 -1.44
C GLY A 353 6.71 -22.84 -1.18
N CYS A 354 6.30 -23.26 0.02
CA CYS A 354 6.08 -24.68 0.32
C CYS A 354 4.75 -25.21 -0.26
N VAL A 355 3.80 -24.31 -0.59
CA VAL A 355 2.52 -24.69 -1.20
C VAL A 355 2.72 -25.36 -2.56
N SER A 356 3.72 -24.98 -3.34
CA SER A 356 3.96 -25.53 -4.69
C SER A 356 4.79 -26.82 -4.68
N VAL A 357 5.66 -27.01 -3.68
CA VAL A 357 6.69 -28.06 -3.70
C VAL A 357 6.30 -29.32 -2.93
N SER A 358 5.55 -29.22 -1.83
CA SER A 358 5.35 -30.34 -0.91
C SER A 358 4.06 -31.14 -1.18
N SER A 359 4.09 -32.46 -0.92
CA SER A 359 2.88 -33.26 -0.79
C SER A 359 2.25 -32.98 0.58
N LEU A 360 0.99 -32.55 0.58
CA LEU A 360 0.32 -32.14 1.81
C LEU A 360 -0.52 -33.29 2.37
N PRO A 361 -0.55 -33.49 3.71
CA PRO A 361 -1.47 -34.44 4.32
C PRO A 361 -2.92 -34.00 4.05
N ALA A 362 -3.85 -34.95 4.00
CA ALA A 362 -5.26 -34.64 3.77
C ALA A 362 -5.80 -33.65 4.81
N CYS A 363 -6.52 -32.63 4.33
CA CYS A 363 -7.13 -31.60 5.17
C CYS A 363 -8.01 -32.24 6.26
N ARG A 364 -7.87 -31.73 7.51
CA ARG A 364 -8.59 -32.19 8.73
C ARG A 364 -8.31 -33.62 9.21
N VAL A 365 -7.38 -34.36 8.58
CA VAL A 365 -7.01 -35.73 9.00
C VAL A 365 -5.76 -35.76 9.89
N ALA A 366 -4.86 -34.78 9.73
CA ALA A 366 -3.64 -34.72 10.51
C ALA A 366 -3.93 -34.38 11.98
N THR A 367 -3.68 -35.33 12.89
CA THR A 367 -3.73 -35.08 14.34
C THR A 367 -2.62 -34.12 14.73
N LEU A 368 -2.99 -33.00 15.33
CA LEU A 368 -2.05 -32.00 15.84
C LEU A 368 -1.26 -32.62 17.01
N SER A 369 0.01 -32.92 16.74
CA SER A 369 0.95 -33.45 17.72
C SER A 369 1.86 -32.34 18.23
N SER A 370 2.47 -32.54 19.40
CA SER A 370 3.44 -31.62 19.98
C SER A 370 4.58 -31.26 19.01
N SER A 371 4.97 -32.18 18.13
CA SER A 371 5.99 -31.94 17.09
C SER A 371 5.62 -30.88 16.05
N THR A 372 4.34 -30.48 15.98
CA THR A 372 3.89 -29.41 15.09
C THR A 372 4.22 -28.02 15.64
N PHE A 373 4.44 -27.92 16.95
CA PHE A 373 4.72 -26.67 17.65
C PHE A 373 6.15 -26.59 18.19
N THR A 374 6.85 -27.72 18.30
CA THR A 374 8.23 -27.76 18.80
C THR A 374 9.25 -27.59 17.69
N VAL A 375 10.22 -26.71 17.89
CA VAL A 375 11.41 -26.56 17.03
C VAL A 375 12.67 -26.62 17.90
N GLU A 376 13.73 -27.26 17.40
CA GLU A 376 15.02 -27.24 18.08
C GLU A 376 15.62 -25.83 18.02
N TRP A 377 16.19 -25.36 19.13
CA TRP A 377 16.73 -24.00 19.23
C TRP A 377 17.78 -23.69 18.13
N ASN A 378 18.63 -24.65 17.80
CA ASN A 378 19.63 -24.50 16.75
C ASN A 378 18.99 -24.36 15.36
N THR A 379 17.89 -25.07 15.10
CA THR A 379 17.13 -24.94 13.85
C THR A 379 16.44 -23.59 13.76
N LEU A 380 15.86 -23.10 14.86
CA LEU A 380 15.28 -21.75 14.94
C LEU A 380 16.32 -20.70 14.57
N ARG A 381 17.48 -20.72 15.24
CA ARG A 381 18.59 -19.78 14.99
C ARG A 381 19.10 -19.87 13.56
N LYS A 382 19.36 -21.09 13.06
CA LYS A 382 19.84 -21.29 11.70
C LYS A 382 18.85 -20.77 10.66
N SER A 383 17.56 -21.10 10.80
CA SER A 383 16.52 -20.62 9.88
C SER A 383 16.41 -19.09 9.86
N PHE A 384 16.60 -18.44 11.02
CA PHE A 384 16.62 -16.99 11.10
C PHE A 384 17.82 -16.39 10.38
N MET A 385 19.02 -16.95 10.63
CA MET A 385 20.25 -16.52 9.96
C MET A 385 20.18 -16.72 8.45
N ASP A 386 19.62 -17.84 7.99
CA ASP A 386 19.48 -18.16 6.58
C ASP A 386 18.50 -17.19 5.87
N GLU A 387 17.41 -16.80 6.54
CA GLU A 387 16.41 -15.88 5.98
C GLU A 387 16.89 -14.41 5.93
N TYR A 388 17.58 -13.96 6.99
CA TYR A 388 17.97 -12.57 7.16
C TYR A 388 19.46 -12.32 6.96
N GLN A 389 20.19 -13.28 6.39
CA GLN A 389 21.63 -13.15 6.16
C GLN A 389 21.99 -11.82 5.48
N ASP A 390 21.18 -11.41 4.51
CA ASP A 390 21.43 -10.23 3.69
C ASP A 390 21.20 -8.89 4.41
N ILE A 391 20.64 -8.88 5.62
CA ILE A 391 20.44 -7.68 6.44
C ILE A 391 21.22 -7.70 7.75
N LEU A 392 22.03 -8.74 7.97
CA LEU A 392 22.85 -8.91 9.15
C LEU A 392 24.28 -8.45 8.85
N PHE A 393 24.48 -7.13 8.92
CA PHE A 393 25.77 -6.49 8.68
C PHE A 393 26.78 -6.74 9.80
N GLU A 394 28.05 -6.90 9.42
CA GLU A 394 29.17 -6.89 10.36
C GLU A 394 29.48 -5.46 10.85
N GLU A 395 30.13 -5.30 12.01
CA GLU A 395 30.41 -3.98 12.60
C GLU A 395 31.22 -3.06 11.66
N GLU A 396 32.13 -3.63 10.86
CA GLU A 396 32.90 -2.89 9.86
C GLU A 396 32.04 -2.42 8.68
N GLU A 397 30.97 -3.15 8.35
CA GLU A 397 30.03 -2.81 7.28
C GLU A 397 29.02 -1.77 7.77
N LEU A 398 28.60 -1.84 9.03
CA LEU A 398 27.68 -0.86 9.65
C LEU A 398 28.19 0.57 9.52
N SER A 399 29.49 0.80 9.72
CA SER A 399 30.09 2.15 9.56
C SER A 399 30.01 2.72 8.14
N LYS A 400 29.77 1.88 7.12
CA LYS A 400 29.68 2.27 5.71
C LYS A 400 28.24 2.40 5.23
N CYS A 401 27.28 1.87 6.00
CA CYS A 401 25.86 1.92 5.67
C CYS A 401 25.29 3.31 5.99
N SER A 402 24.23 3.66 5.28
CA SER A 402 23.48 4.89 5.58
C SER A 402 22.60 4.74 6.81
N TYR A 403 22.21 5.88 7.39
CA TYR A 403 21.25 5.91 8.50
C TYR A 403 19.95 5.20 8.13
N GLU A 404 19.45 5.45 6.91
CA GLU A 404 18.23 4.88 6.35
C GLU A 404 18.30 3.36 6.27
N GLU A 405 19.42 2.82 5.80
CA GLU A 405 19.61 1.37 5.68
C GLU A 405 19.56 0.67 7.03
N ILE A 406 20.31 1.18 8.00
CA ILE A 406 20.36 0.63 9.37
C ILE A 406 18.99 0.80 10.03
N SER A 407 18.31 1.92 9.80
CA SER A 407 16.99 2.22 10.37
C SER A 407 15.88 1.27 9.86
N VAL A 408 15.91 0.92 8.57
CA VAL A 408 15.00 -0.08 7.99
C VAL A 408 15.34 -1.48 8.49
N ALA A 409 16.63 -1.87 8.47
CA ALA A 409 17.07 -3.17 8.94
C ALA A 409 16.72 -3.38 10.43
N TYR A 410 16.96 -2.37 11.26
CA TYR A 410 16.54 -2.34 12.66
C TYR A 410 15.03 -2.57 12.81
N GLY A 411 14.20 -1.87 12.04
CA GLY A 411 12.74 -2.01 12.09
C GLY A 411 12.26 -3.42 11.73
N VAL A 412 12.84 -4.03 10.71
CA VAL A 412 12.54 -5.40 10.28
C VAL A 412 12.91 -6.39 11.38
N LEU A 413 14.15 -6.32 11.88
CA LEU A 413 14.66 -7.21 12.93
C LEU A 413 13.90 -7.05 14.24
N TRP A 414 13.55 -5.81 14.61
CA TRP A 414 12.75 -5.51 15.78
C TRP A 414 11.37 -6.13 15.68
N THR A 415 10.70 -5.99 14.52
CA THR A 415 9.40 -6.61 14.26
C THR A 415 9.46 -8.12 14.42
N GLN A 416 10.48 -8.77 13.86
CA GLN A 416 10.67 -10.22 13.99
C GLN A 416 10.88 -10.65 15.44
N LEU A 417 11.66 -9.90 16.21
CA LEU A 417 11.87 -10.17 17.63
C LEU A 417 10.54 -10.10 18.40
N GLN A 418 9.68 -9.12 18.11
CA GLN A 418 8.38 -9.02 18.76
C GLN A 418 7.46 -10.17 18.36
N ILE A 419 7.40 -10.54 17.08
CA ILE A 419 6.61 -11.68 16.59
C ILE A 419 7.09 -13.00 17.24
N LEU A 420 8.40 -13.20 17.41
CA LEU A 420 8.92 -14.36 18.15
C LEU A 420 8.47 -14.30 19.61
N ARG A 421 8.69 -13.17 20.31
CA ARG A 421 8.32 -13.02 21.73
C ARG A 421 6.85 -13.35 21.96
N GLN A 422 5.97 -12.85 21.07
CA GLN A 422 4.55 -13.18 21.11
C GLN A 422 4.29 -14.66 20.79
N GLY A 423 5.02 -15.26 19.86
CA GLY A 423 4.89 -16.70 19.55
C GLY A 423 5.29 -17.62 20.71
N ILE A 424 6.36 -17.28 21.43
CA ILE A 424 6.79 -18.02 22.62
C ILE A 424 5.79 -17.81 23.76
N ALA A 425 5.38 -16.57 24.02
CA ALA A 425 4.43 -16.25 25.10
C ALA A 425 3.06 -16.90 24.90
N SER A 426 2.60 -17.00 23.64
CA SER A 426 1.33 -17.64 23.28
C SER A 426 1.41 -19.17 23.12
N GLY A 427 2.61 -19.75 23.26
CA GLY A 427 2.83 -21.19 23.12
C GLY A 427 2.65 -21.71 21.69
N SER A 428 2.61 -20.83 20.68
CA SER A 428 2.49 -21.17 19.26
C SER A 428 3.80 -21.70 18.67
N VAL A 429 4.93 -21.44 19.33
CA VAL A 429 6.23 -22.09 19.09
C VAL A 429 6.86 -22.46 20.43
N LEU A 430 7.31 -23.70 20.54
CA LEU A 430 8.09 -24.20 21.67
C LEU A 430 9.52 -24.48 21.22
N ALA A 431 10.43 -23.61 21.66
CA ALA A 431 11.86 -23.84 21.53
C ALA A 431 12.33 -24.91 22.52
N VAL A 432 12.83 -26.04 22.02
CA VAL A 432 13.45 -27.07 22.87
C VAL A 432 14.96 -26.90 22.81
N GLU A 433 15.57 -26.61 23.95
CA GLU A 433 17.01 -26.59 24.13
C GLU A 433 17.47 -27.96 24.65
N LYS A 434 18.38 -28.63 23.94
CA LYS A 434 19.05 -29.83 24.47
C LYS A 434 20.06 -29.41 25.54
N ARG A 435 19.59 -29.00 26.72
CA ARG A 435 20.47 -28.88 27.89
C ARG A 435 20.74 -30.26 28.46
N SER A 436 22.02 -30.61 28.54
CA SER A 436 22.51 -31.69 29.39
C SER A 436 22.03 -31.45 30.82
N SER A 437 21.42 -32.48 31.38
CA SER A 437 20.62 -32.50 32.60
C SER A 437 21.36 -32.10 33.89
N THR A 438 21.66 -30.81 34.13
CA THR A 438 22.01 -30.29 35.46
C THR A 438 22.00 -28.75 35.51
N SER A 439 20.84 -28.10 35.58
CA SER A 439 20.65 -26.84 36.32
C SER A 439 19.18 -26.37 36.32
N SER A 440 18.58 -26.53 37.49
CA SER A 440 17.46 -25.78 38.10
C SER A 440 16.74 -24.67 37.32
N LEU A 441 15.43 -24.85 37.17
CA LEU A 441 14.37 -23.93 37.62
C LEU A 441 14.75 -22.44 37.76
N LYS A 442 14.90 -21.75 36.64
CA LYS A 442 14.52 -20.34 36.53
C LYS A 442 13.67 -20.16 35.29
N GLU A 443 12.42 -19.81 35.53
CA GLU A 443 11.46 -19.34 34.54
C GLU A 443 12.04 -18.19 33.69
N THR A 444 11.77 -18.26 32.38
CA THR A 444 11.54 -17.12 31.47
C THR A 444 12.63 -16.06 31.32
N VAL A 445 13.91 -16.39 31.42
CA VAL A 445 14.96 -15.57 30.82
C VAL A 445 15.52 -16.34 29.64
N ILE A 446 14.98 -16.07 28.45
CA ILE A 446 15.61 -16.48 27.20
C ILE A 446 17.01 -15.85 27.25
N ASP A 447 18.07 -16.67 27.37
CA ASP A 447 19.46 -16.23 27.27
C ASP A 447 19.59 -15.29 26.06
N GLU A 448 20.29 -14.15 26.24
CA GLU A 448 20.39 -13.06 25.25
C GLU A 448 20.58 -13.61 23.83
N TRP A 449 19.49 -13.63 23.07
CA TRP A 449 19.51 -14.11 21.69
C TRP A 449 20.36 -13.16 20.84
N ASP A 450 21.09 -13.68 19.85
CA ASP A 450 21.92 -12.86 18.96
C ASP A 450 21.14 -11.69 18.35
N ILE A 451 19.83 -11.84 18.08
CA ILE A 451 18.99 -10.72 17.58
C ILE A 451 18.93 -9.57 18.59
N GLN A 452 18.78 -9.85 19.88
CA GLN A 452 18.73 -8.79 20.89
C GLN A 452 20.08 -8.07 20.96
N ARG A 453 21.19 -8.81 20.81
CA ARG A 453 22.53 -8.22 20.74
C ARG A 453 22.69 -7.36 19.48
N ILE A 454 22.31 -7.88 18.32
CA ILE A 454 22.37 -7.16 17.03
C ILE A 454 21.52 -5.90 17.07
N LEU A 455 20.30 -5.98 17.62
CA LEU A 455 19.42 -4.82 17.77
C LEU A 455 20.02 -3.75 18.68
N LYS A 456 20.66 -4.14 19.79
CA LYS A 456 21.37 -3.19 20.67
C LYS A 456 22.51 -2.48 19.94
N ILE A 457 23.25 -3.19 19.08
CA ILE A 457 24.31 -2.61 18.25
C ILE A 457 23.71 -1.63 17.24
N TYR A 458 22.64 -2.01 16.54
CA TYR A 458 22.02 -1.14 15.54
C TYR A 458 21.42 0.11 16.21
N GLU A 459 20.82 -0.06 17.39
CA GLU A 459 20.31 1.02 18.21
C GLU A 459 21.43 1.98 18.65
N SER A 460 22.61 1.49 19.07
CA SER A 460 23.72 2.38 19.43
C SER A 460 24.21 3.19 18.24
N PHE A 461 24.35 2.57 17.06
CA PHE A 461 24.75 3.29 15.83
C PHE A 461 23.72 4.35 15.40
N LEU A 462 22.42 4.07 15.56
CA LEU A 462 21.36 5.03 15.24
C LEU A 462 21.32 6.20 16.23
N GLN A 463 21.64 5.95 17.52
CA GLN A 463 21.71 6.98 18.56
C GLN A 463 22.96 7.86 18.47
N GLU A 464 24.08 7.32 17.97
CA GLU A 464 25.34 8.06 17.85
C GLU A 464 25.33 9.16 16.77
N GLU A 465 24.28 9.22 15.93
CA GLU A 465 24.09 10.19 14.82
C GLU A 465 25.30 10.36 13.86
N SER A 466 26.28 9.45 13.91
CA SER A 466 27.53 9.52 13.15
C SER A 466 27.42 8.99 11.71
N LEU A 467 26.29 8.37 11.38
CA LEU A 467 26.02 7.75 10.09
C LEU A 467 25.67 8.79 9.02
N PRO A 468 26.04 8.56 7.75
CA PRO A 468 25.63 9.43 6.64
C PRO A 468 24.11 9.37 6.48
N LYS A 469 23.48 10.54 6.52
CA LYS A 469 22.05 10.75 6.27
C LYS A 469 21.88 11.27 4.85
N SER A 470 20.78 10.90 4.19
CA SER A 470 20.43 11.50 2.90
C SER A 470 19.97 12.94 3.04
N ASP A 471 20.28 13.75 2.02
CA ASP A 471 19.85 15.15 1.97
C ASP A 471 18.33 15.28 2.08
N THR A 472 17.58 14.34 1.47
CA THR A 472 16.11 14.30 1.54
C THR A 472 15.58 14.02 2.95
N LEU A 473 16.21 13.11 3.70
CA LEU A 473 15.82 12.85 5.09
C LEU A 473 16.17 14.04 5.99
N GLU A 474 17.30 14.70 5.76
CA GLU A 474 17.66 15.91 6.50
C GLU A 474 16.69 17.05 6.20
N GLU A 475 16.32 17.25 4.93
CA GLU A 475 15.30 18.19 4.51
C GLU A 475 13.96 17.90 5.22
N TYR A 476 13.56 16.62 5.26
CA TYR A 476 12.40 16.17 6.01
C TYR A 476 12.45 16.53 7.49
N LYS A 477 13.56 16.18 8.16
CA LYS A 477 13.75 16.49 9.58
C LYS A 477 13.74 17.99 9.84
N ASN A 478 14.35 18.79 8.96
CA ASN A 478 14.41 20.24 9.11
C ASN A 478 13.03 20.88 8.97
N MET A 479 12.23 20.48 7.99
CA MET A 479 10.87 21.01 7.80
C MET A 479 9.90 20.50 8.88
N ALA A 480 10.02 19.24 9.30
CA ALA A 480 9.23 18.69 10.41
C ALA A 480 9.53 19.39 11.74
N ARG A 481 10.80 19.74 12.01
CA ARG A 481 11.23 20.49 13.21
C ARG A 481 10.69 21.92 13.29
N MET A 482 10.34 22.54 12.16
CA MET A 482 9.76 23.89 12.16
C MET A 482 8.32 23.93 12.68
N HIS A 483 7.56 22.84 12.50
CA HIS A 483 6.12 22.81 12.80
C HIS A 483 5.77 21.93 14.01
N ILE A 484 6.64 20.98 14.37
CA ILE A 484 6.48 20.11 15.54
C ILE A 484 7.50 20.57 16.59
N ARG A 485 7.03 20.97 17.78
CA ARG A 485 7.90 21.41 18.88
C ARG A 485 9.05 20.40 19.12
N PRO A 486 10.26 20.88 19.45
CA PRO A 486 11.43 20.03 19.68
C PRO A 486 11.29 19.33 21.05
N SER A 487 10.46 18.30 21.12
CA SER A 487 10.54 17.30 22.18
C SER A 487 11.10 16.03 21.56
N ASN A 488 12.42 15.86 21.66
CA ASN A 488 13.18 14.63 21.44
C ASN A 488 12.78 13.81 20.20
N VAL A 489 12.96 14.41 19.01
CA VAL A 489 12.95 13.73 17.69
C VAL A 489 14.03 12.63 17.59
N THR A 490 14.88 12.48 18.61
CA THR A 490 15.84 11.38 18.79
C THR A 490 15.19 10.02 19.11
N SER A 491 13.86 9.92 19.17
CA SER A 491 13.15 8.71 19.66
C SER A 491 12.41 7.92 18.58
N GLN A 492 12.71 8.14 17.30
CA GLN A 492 12.21 7.31 16.21
C GLN A 492 13.40 6.70 15.48
N LEU A 493 13.84 5.54 16.01
CA LEU A 493 14.98 4.79 15.50
C LEU A 493 14.69 4.14 14.13
N SER A 494 13.42 4.05 13.71
CA SER A 494 13.02 3.26 12.53
C SER A 494 12.15 4.00 11.52
N PHE A 495 12.71 4.12 10.31
CA PHE A 495 12.09 4.68 9.10
C PHE A 495 10.74 4.05 8.75
N ILE A 496 10.56 2.75 9.00
CA ILE A 496 9.37 2.00 8.55
C ILE A 496 8.12 2.22 9.40
N PHE A 497 8.22 2.87 10.57
CA PHE A 497 7.06 3.09 11.45
C PHE A 497 6.57 4.55 11.48
N GLU A 498 7.17 5.43 10.68
CA GLU A 498 6.76 6.82 10.57
C GLU A 498 5.86 7.02 9.35
N TRP A 499 4.54 7.00 9.55
CA TRP A 499 3.58 7.20 8.46
C TRP A 499 3.86 8.46 7.61
N PRO A 500 4.13 9.64 8.19
CA PRO A 500 4.36 10.86 7.41
C PRO A 500 5.66 10.80 6.59
N LEU A 501 6.69 10.09 7.07
CA LEU A 501 7.93 9.87 6.34
C LEU A 501 7.70 8.91 5.17
N LEU A 502 6.88 7.86 5.34
CA LEU A 502 6.51 6.96 4.24
C LEU A 502 5.71 7.69 3.15
N VAL A 503 4.83 8.62 3.52
CA VAL A 503 4.13 9.51 2.58
C VAL A 503 5.14 10.35 1.80
N TYR A 504 6.09 11.00 2.49
CA TYR A 504 7.15 11.81 1.87
C TYR A 504 8.03 10.99 0.92
N ALA A 505 8.48 9.82 1.37
CA ALA A 505 9.26 8.90 0.54
C ALA A 505 8.48 8.50 -0.72
N THR A 506 7.20 8.20 -0.60
CA THR A 506 6.35 7.85 -1.75
C THR A 506 6.27 8.98 -2.77
N ALA A 507 6.12 10.24 -2.33
CA ALA A 507 6.08 11.37 -3.25
C ALA A 507 7.39 11.52 -4.04
N ILE A 508 8.54 11.39 -3.37
CA ILE A 508 9.85 11.40 -4.04
C ILE A 508 10.00 10.25 -5.04
N LEU A 509 9.49 9.05 -4.70
CA LEU A 509 9.53 7.90 -5.61
C LEU A 509 8.70 8.12 -6.89
N LYS A 510 7.65 8.94 -6.83
CA LYS A 510 6.85 9.36 -7.99
C LYS A 510 7.50 10.51 -8.74
N SER A 511 8.38 11.29 -8.11
CA SER A 511 8.93 12.48 -8.71
C SER A 511 9.89 12.16 -9.87
N PRO A 512 9.82 12.96 -10.94
CA PRO A 512 10.77 12.87 -12.04
C PRO A 512 12.18 13.20 -11.54
N ARG A 513 13.14 12.35 -11.91
CA ARG A 513 14.53 12.55 -11.49
C ARG A 513 15.11 13.77 -12.18
N LYS A 514 15.65 14.69 -11.39
CA LYS A 514 16.60 15.67 -11.91
C LYS A 514 17.90 14.93 -12.14
N ALA A 515 18.37 14.86 -13.38
CA ALA A 515 19.68 14.29 -13.66
C ALA A 515 20.72 15.02 -12.79
N PRO A 516 21.62 14.31 -12.10
CA PRO A 516 22.64 14.97 -11.30
C PRO A 516 23.44 15.89 -12.22
N ALA A 517 23.57 17.16 -11.85
CA ALA A 517 24.20 18.22 -12.65
C ALA A 517 25.72 18.02 -12.88
N ASN A 518 26.24 16.80 -12.73
CA ASN A 518 27.65 16.48 -12.75
C ASN A 518 28.02 15.61 -13.95
N SER A 519 27.88 16.17 -15.16
CA SER A 519 28.71 15.79 -16.31
C SER A 519 28.72 16.90 -17.36
N SER A 520 29.08 18.10 -16.94
CA SER A 520 29.64 19.13 -17.82
C SER A 520 30.41 20.10 -16.95
N GLN A 521 31.65 20.32 -17.33
CA GLN A 521 32.58 21.35 -16.87
C GLN A 521 31.94 22.50 -16.07
N ALA A 522 32.64 22.90 -15.01
CA ALA A 522 32.52 24.21 -14.40
C ALA A 522 32.51 25.33 -15.47
N ALA A 523 31.34 25.61 -16.03
CA ALA A 523 31.07 26.83 -16.76
C ALA A 523 30.77 27.85 -15.66
N ALA A 524 31.72 28.75 -15.47
CA ALA A 524 31.63 29.86 -14.57
C ALA A 524 30.25 30.53 -14.68
N VAL A 525 29.66 30.80 -13.53
CA VAL A 525 28.51 31.68 -13.35
C VAL A 525 28.93 33.08 -13.83
N THR A 526 28.80 33.33 -15.13
CA THR A 526 28.75 34.66 -15.69
C THR A 526 27.28 35.07 -15.67
N PHE A 527 26.92 35.87 -14.67
CA PHE A 527 25.69 36.66 -14.67
C PHE A 527 25.60 37.37 -16.04
N LEU A 528 24.60 37.00 -16.87
CA LEU A 528 24.32 37.49 -18.23
C LEU A 528 24.92 36.70 -19.42
N SER A 529 24.91 35.37 -19.41
CA SER A 529 25.02 34.58 -20.65
C SER A 529 23.71 33.85 -20.97
N VAL A 530 22.95 34.38 -21.93
CA VAL A 530 21.82 33.67 -22.56
C VAL A 530 22.41 32.62 -23.51
N ASN A 531 22.09 31.35 -23.30
CA ASN A 531 22.55 30.25 -24.13
C ASN A 531 21.62 30.16 -25.37
N PRO A 532 22.09 30.38 -26.60
CA PRO A 532 21.23 30.46 -27.78
C PRO A 532 20.73 29.09 -28.30
N ASN A 533 20.78 28.05 -27.47
CA ASN A 533 20.33 26.68 -27.80
C ASN A 533 19.08 26.24 -27.00
N GLU A 534 18.33 27.18 -26.43
CA GLU A 534 17.08 26.92 -25.69
C GLU A 534 15.86 26.61 -26.59
N ASP A 535 15.99 26.68 -27.93
CA ASP A 535 14.89 26.32 -28.84
C ASP A 535 14.60 24.81 -28.92
N ASN A 536 15.39 23.96 -28.25
CA ASN A 536 15.12 22.51 -28.08
C ASN A 536 14.90 22.07 -26.62
N THR A 537 14.86 23.00 -25.65
CA THR A 537 14.62 22.69 -24.23
C THR A 537 13.15 22.78 -23.81
N ALA A 538 12.21 22.84 -24.76
CA ALA A 538 10.78 22.69 -24.47
C ALA A 538 10.44 21.38 -23.71
N ASN A 539 11.30 20.35 -23.78
CA ASN A 539 11.08 19.07 -23.09
C ASN A 539 11.55 19.03 -21.62
N ALA A 540 12.22 20.06 -21.09
CA ALA A 540 12.75 20.03 -19.73
C ALA A 540 11.76 20.56 -18.67
N GLU A 541 10.94 21.55 -19.02
CA GLU A 541 9.85 22.05 -18.16
C GLU A 541 8.62 21.11 -18.18
N ASP A 542 8.48 20.28 -19.22
CA ASP A 542 7.41 19.28 -19.36
C ASP A 542 7.51 18.10 -18.36
N LEU A 543 8.63 17.96 -17.66
CA LEU A 543 8.94 16.85 -16.75
C LEU A 543 8.80 17.23 -15.26
N GLU A 544 7.96 18.19 -14.88
CA GLU A 544 7.72 18.49 -13.45
C GLU A 544 6.60 17.65 -12.81
N HIS A 545 5.85 16.90 -13.61
CA HIS A 545 4.69 16.14 -13.11
C HIS A 545 5.07 14.77 -12.54
N PRO A 546 4.43 14.34 -11.42
CA PRO A 546 4.67 13.04 -10.84
C PRO A 546 4.22 11.90 -11.77
N PHE A 547 4.96 10.80 -11.74
CA PHE A 547 4.61 9.60 -12.47
C PHE A 547 3.52 8.80 -11.74
N GLU A 548 2.53 8.34 -12.51
CA GLU A 548 1.49 7.44 -11.98
C GLU A 548 1.83 5.97 -12.23
N LEU A 549 2.61 5.68 -13.27
CA LEU A 549 3.17 4.36 -13.56
C LEU A 549 4.70 4.45 -13.65
N VAL A 550 5.38 3.63 -12.84
CA VAL A 550 6.85 3.56 -12.81
C VAL A 550 7.28 2.09 -12.79
N VAL A 551 8.42 1.79 -13.41
CA VAL A 551 9.01 0.43 -13.33
C VAL A 551 9.65 0.22 -11.97
N LEU A 552 9.49 -0.96 -11.38
CA LEU A 552 10.04 -1.30 -10.07
C LEU A 552 11.56 -1.07 -9.95
N SER A 553 12.33 -1.31 -11.02
CA SER A 553 13.76 -1.00 -11.07
C SER A 553 14.07 0.49 -10.89
N GLN A 554 13.23 1.37 -11.44
CA GLN A 554 13.40 2.81 -11.24
C GLN A 554 13.03 3.20 -9.81
N ILE A 555 11.96 2.65 -9.24
CA ILE A 555 11.61 2.92 -7.83
C ILE A 555 12.79 2.55 -6.91
N ARG A 556 13.39 1.37 -7.13
CA ARG A 556 14.60 0.95 -6.39
C ARG A 556 15.77 1.90 -6.61
N ASP A 557 16.05 2.28 -7.85
CA ASP A 557 17.18 3.16 -8.14
C ASP A 557 16.97 4.56 -7.51
N THR A 558 15.73 5.06 -7.44
CA THR A 558 15.41 6.33 -6.77
C THR A 558 15.64 6.24 -5.26
N LEU A 559 15.34 5.11 -4.61
CA LEU A 559 15.71 4.90 -3.20
C LEU A 559 17.23 4.97 -2.97
N GLY A 560 18.02 4.46 -3.90
CA GLY A 560 19.47 4.52 -3.80
C GLY A 560 20.03 5.94 -3.94
N PHE A 561 19.48 6.73 -4.85
CA PHE A 561 19.94 8.12 -5.07
C PHE A 561 19.43 9.10 -4.02
N GLU A 562 18.14 9.04 -3.68
CA GLU A 562 17.49 10.06 -2.86
C GLU A 562 17.58 9.73 -1.37
N PHE A 563 17.54 8.44 -1.00
CA PHE A 563 17.54 7.98 0.39
C PHE A 563 18.82 7.24 0.79
N ASN A 564 19.84 7.19 -0.07
CA ASN A 564 21.09 6.45 0.17
C ASN A 564 20.88 4.97 0.55
N VAL A 565 19.84 4.33 0.02
CA VAL A 565 19.57 2.89 0.25
C VAL A 565 20.21 2.07 -0.85
N PHE A 566 21.44 1.60 -0.62
CA PHE A 566 22.25 0.89 -1.60
C PHE A 566 22.06 -0.63 -1.55
N HIS A 567 21.80 -1.20 -0.37
CA HIS A 567 21.61 -2.63 -0.18
C HIS A 567 20.26 -3.11 -0.71
N ASP A 568 20.31 -4.08 -1.64
CA ASP A 568 19.12 -4.62 -2.29
C ASP A 568 18.14 -5.32 -1.34
N SER A 569 18.66 -5.99 -0.32
CA SER A 569 17.86 -6.67 0.70
C SER A 569 17.02 -5.67 1.50
N VAL A 570 17.64 -4.59 1.95
CA VAL A 570 16.99 -3.52 2.70
C VAL A 570 15.96 -2.80 1.83
N ALA A 571 16.32 -2.48 0.58
CA ALA A 571 15.40 -1.88 -0.38
C ALA A 571 14.18 -2.76 -0.63
N LYS A 572 14.34 -4.09 -0.78
CA LYS A 572 13.22 -5.04 -0.94
C LYS A 572 12.27 -5.00 0.25
N HIS A 573 12.80 -4.98 1.47
CA HIS A 573 11.96 -4.88 2.67
C HIS A 573 11.18 -3.57 2.74
N LEU A 574 11.84 -2.44 2.45
CA LEU A 574 11.19 -1.13 2.44
C LEU A 574 10.10 -1.04 1.36
N LEU A 575 10.38 -1.47 0.14
CA LEU A 575 9.42 -1.46 -0.96
C LEU A 575 8.23 -2.39 -0.71
N SER A 576 8.48 -3.58 -0.17
CA SER A 576 7.41 -4.48 0.25
C SER A 576 6.55 -3.84 1.33
N HIS A 577 7.16 -3.18 2.32
CA HIS A 577 6.43 -2.48 3.36
C HIS A 577 5.55 -1.35 2.80
N LEU A 578 6.09 -0.50 1.92
CA LEU A 578 5.33 0.56 1.24
C LEU A 578 4.14 0.03 0.44
N GLN A 579 4.32 -1.11 -0.26
CA GLN A 579 3.22 -1.78 -0.98
C GLN A 579 2.11 -2.22 -0.01
N HIS A 580 2.45 -2.86 1.11
CA HIS A 580 1.47 -3.33 2.09
C HIS A 580 0.78 -2.18 2.86
N CYS A 581 1.42 -1.01 2.93
CA CYS A 581 0.80 0.23 3.41
C CYS A 581 -0.17 0.87 2.39
N GLY A 582 -0.18 0.39 1.14
CA GLY A 582 -1.07 0.88 0.09
C GLY A 582 -0.58 2.16 -0.62
N PHE A 583 0.72 2.44 -0.57
CA PHE A 583 1.32 3.58 -1.28
C PHE A 583 1.43 3.32 -2.78
N PHE A 584 1.72 2.08 -3.17
CA PHE A 584 1.70 1.64 -4.56
C PHE A 584 1.30 0.17 -4.65
N HIS A 585 0.96 -0.29 -5.86
CA HIS A 585 0.68 -1.69 -6.14
C HIS A 585 1.21 -2.11 -7.51
N ARG A 586 1.47 -3.40 -7.70
CA ARG A 586 1.81 -3.93 -9.02
C ARG A 586 0.61 -3.86 -9.96
N LEU A 587 0.86 -3.50 -11.22
CA LEU A 587 -0.18 -3.43 -12.25
C LEU A 587 -0.85 -4.81 -12.50
N ASP A 588 -0.09 -5.90 -12.36
CA ASP A 588 -0.57 -7.28 -12.49
C ASP A 588 -1.34 -7.80 -11.26
N ARG A 589 -1.45 -6.99 -10.21
CA ARG A 589 -2.23 -7.25 -8.98
C ARG A 589 -1.77 -8.44 -8.16
N ARG A 590 -0.54 -8.92 -8.35
CA ARG A 590 0.03 -9.94 -7.46
C ARG A 590 0.31 -9.36 -6.08
N SER A 591 0.13 -10.19 -5.05
CA SER A 591 0.36 -9.79 -3.65
C SER A 591 1.85 -9.69 -3.29
N SER A 592 2.71 -10.51 -3.91
CA SER A 592 4.17 -10.44 -3.74
C SER A 592 4.76 -9.39 -4.67
N LEU A 593 5.68 -8.55 -4.16
CA LEU A 593 6.39 -7.58 -4.99
C LEU A 593 7.46 -8.24 -5.85
N PHE A 594 8.24 -9.13 -5.24
CA PHE A 594 9.40 -9.77 -5.83
C PHE A 594 9.10 -11.24 -6.09
N ASP A 595 8.90 -11.59 -7.36
CA ASP A 595 8.80 -12.98 -7.81
C ASP A 595 10.11 -13.35 -8.50
N HIS A 596 10.74 -14.48 -8.14
CA HIS A 596 11.98 -14.94 -8.79
C HIS A 596 11.83 -15.21 -10.29
N GLU A 597 10.60 -15.32 -10.79
CA GLU A 597 10.29 -15.65 -12.19
C GLU A 597 10.27 -14.42 -13.11
N VAL A 598 10.03 -13.21 -12.58
CA VAL A 598 9.82 -11.99 -13.38
C VAL A 598 10.91 -10.98 -13.05
N PRO A 599 11.67 -10.49 -14.05
CA PRO A 599 12.72 -9.51 -13.78
C PRO A 599 12.10 -8.19 -13.29
N PRO A 600 12.71 -7.53 -12.29
CA PRO A 600 12.17 -6.29 -11.71
C PRO A 600 12.09 -5.14 -12.73
N SER A 601 12.86 -5.18 -13.81
CA SER A 601 12.81 -4.24 -14.93
C SER A 601 11.57 -4.36 -15.80
N SER A 602 10.78 -5.42 -15.65
CA SER A 602 9.53 -5.64 -16.40
C SER A 602 8.26 -5.42 -15.57
N THR A 603 8.41 -5.17 -14.27
CA THR A 603 7.29 -5.04 -13.35
C THR A 603 6.89 -3.57 -13.22
N PHE A 604 5.69 -3.23 -13.67
CA PHE A 604 5.12 -1.90 -13.54
C PHE A 604 4.35 -1.75 -12.22
N CYS A 605 4.57 -0.62 -11.55
CA CYS A 605 3.92 -0.24 -10.31
C CYS A 605 3.07 1.03 -10.52
N VAL A 606 1.87 1.04 -9.96
CA VAL A 606 0.91 2.15 -9.99
C VAL A 606 0.86 2.80 -8.61
N PHE A 607 0.83 4.14 -8.58
CA PHE A 607 0.63 4.93 -7.36
C PHE A 607 -0.80 5.47 -7.30
N PRO A 608 -1.73 4.77 -6.62
CA PRO A 608 -3.14 5.16 -6.60
C PRO A 608 -3.42 6.32 -5.65
N LEU A 609 -4.17 7.31 -6.15
CA LEU A 609 -4.50 8.59 -5.51
C LEU A 609 -3.30 9.52 -5.31
N PRO A 610 -3.49 10.84 -5.49
CA PRO A 610 -2.44 11.80 -5.23
C PRO A 610 -2.17 11.96 -3.73
N LEU A 611 -0.97 12.43 -3.39
CA LEU A 611 -0.59 12.87 -2.06
C LEU A 611 -0.64 14.40 -2.00
N VAL A 612 -0.90 14.99 -0.83
CA VAL A 612 -0.99 16.46 -0.70
C VAL A 612 0.33 17.18 -1.04
N ILE A 613 1.45 16.46 -0.94
CA ILE A 613 2.79 16.93 -1.24
C ILE A 613 3.19 16.74 -2.72
N ASP A 614 2.32 16.12 -3.53
CA ASP A 614 2.58 15.92 -4.95
C ASP A 614 2.49 17.27 -5.70
N TYR A 615 3.42 17.50 -6.63
CA TYR A 615 3.39 18.65 -7.54
C TYR A 615 2.42 18.39 -8.71
N SER A 616 1.11 18.29 -8.43
CA SER A 616 0.09 17.95 -9.43
C SER A 616 -1.21 18.71 -9.23
N THR A 617 -1.89 19.03 -10.34
CA THR A 617 -3.25 19.61 -10.34
C THR A 617 -4.29 18.67 -9.72
N SER A 618 -3.99 17.38 -9.66
CA SER A 618 -4.83 16.38 -8.99
C SER A 618 -4.95 16.58 -7.48
N VAL A 619 -3.99 17.28 -6.84
CA VAL A 619 -4.06 17.60 -5.40
C VAL A 619 -5.25 18.50 -5.08
N GLU A 620 -5.52 19.49 -5.93
CA GLU A 620 -6.69 20.37 -5.78
C GLU A 620 -8.01 19.60 -5.93
N THR A 621 -8.01 18.57 -6.79
CA THR A 621 -9.17 17.67 -6.94
C THR A 621 -9.34 16.80 -5.69
N LEU A 622 -8.25 16.31 -5.09
CA LEU A 622 -8.30 15.59 -3.81
C LEU A 622 -8.84 16.48 -2.67
N VAL A 623 -8.33 17.70 -2.53
CA VAL A 623 -8.80 18.64 -1.49
C VAL A 623 -10.28 18.97 -1.69
N SER A 624 -10.73 19.15 -2.93
CA SER A 624 -12.13 19.39 -3.25
C SER A 624 -13.00 18.14 -3.00
N ALA A 625 -12.50 16.95 -3.31
CA ALA A 625 -13.18 15.69 -2.99
C ALA A 625 -13.34 15.51 -1.48
N ILE A 626 -12.31 15.80 -0.68
CA ILE A 626 -12.39 15.82 0.78
C ILE A 626 -13.43 16.83 1.25
N ALA A 627 -13.42 18.05 0.70
CA ALA A 627 -14.36 19.09 1.08
C ALA A 627 -15.82 18.64 0.93
N VAL A 628 -16.15 18.03 -0.21
CA VAL A 628 -17.53 17.60 -0.46
C VAL A 628 -17.88 16.33 0.29
N CYS A 629 -16.94 15.40 0.47
CA CYS A 629 -17.17 14.22 1.33
C CYS A 629 -17.45 14.62 2.78
N LEU A 630 -16.79 15.68 3.26
CA LEU A 630 -17.03 16.25 4.57
C LEU A 630 -18.35 17.04 4.62
N ASP A 631 -18.81 17.70 3.56
CA ASP A 631 -20.12 18.38 3.58
C ASP A 631 -21.32 17.43 3.51
N ASP A 632 -21.07 16.16 3.19
CA ASP A 632 -22.09 15.13 3.01
C ASP A 632 -22.80 14.77 4.33
N LEU A 633 -24.06 14.33 4.24
CA LEU A 633 -24.84 13.88 5.39
C LEU A 633 -24.51 12.44 5.80
N SER A 634 -24.07 11.61 4.85
CA SER A 634 -23.76 10.21 5.16
C SER A 634 -22.45 10.09 5.95
N VAL A 635 -22.51 9.42 7.10
CA VAL A 635 -21.33 9.22 7.96
C VAL A 635 -20.26 8.40 7.25
N ALA A 636 -20.65 7.45 6.39
CA ALA A 636 -19.71 6.64 5.63
C ALA A 636 -18.90 7.47 4.61
N VAL A 637 -19.53 8.46 3.98
CA VAL A 637 -18.86 9.39 3.06
C VAL A 637 -17.93 10.33 3.81
N ASN A 638 -18.39 10.88 4.94
CA ASN A 638 -17.56 11.67 5.86
C ASN A 638 -16.31 10.90 6.29
N GLU A 639 -16.46 9.62 6.64
CA GLU A 639 -15.36 8.75 7.05
C GLU A 639 -14.30 8.59 5.95
N VAL A 640 -14.70 8.42 4.68
CA VAL A 640 -13.74 8.40 3.55
C VAL A 640 -12.98 9.72 3.46
N GLY A 641 -13.66 10.86 3.64
CA GLY A 641 -13.01 12.18 3.69
C GLY A 641 -11.96 12.27 4.79
N PHE A 642 -12.26 11.81 6.00
CA PHE A 642 -11.30 11.76 7.12
C PHE A 642 -10.15 10.77 6.91
N ILE A 643 -10.41 9.63 6.27
CA ILE A 643 -9.34 8.70 5.89
C ILE A 643 -8.39 9.35 4.89
N TRP A 644 -8.89 10.06 3.88
CA TRP A 644 -8.03 10.79 2.94
C TRP A 644 -7.25 11.91 3.62
N LEU A 645 -7.87 12.64 4.54
CA LEU A 645 -7.19 13.64 5.37
C LEU A 645 -5.98 13.07 6.11
N THR A 646 -6.16 11.93 6.78
CA THR A 646 -5.08 11.31 7.58
C THR A 646 -4.07 10.55 6.72
N LYS A 647 -4.53 9.85 5.69
CA LYS A 647 -3.68 8.94 4.92
C LYS A 647 -2.91 9.64 3.79
N ARG A 648 -3.54 10.61 3.13
CA ARG A 648 -3.05 11.27 1.91
C ARG A 648 -2.69 12.74 2.12
N CYS A 649 -3.37 13.41 3.05
CA CYS A 649 -3.16 14.82 3.36
C CYS A 649 -2.63 15.05 4.77
N TRP A 650 -1.80 14.12 5.28
CA TRP A 650 -1.23 14.27 6.61
C TRP A 650 -0.56 15.64 6.71
N PRO A 651 -0.86 16.44 7.75
CA PRO A 651 -0.31 17.78 7.93
C PRO A 651 1.15 17.68 8.35
N ASN A 652 2.03 17.36 7.40
CA ASN A 652 3.45 17.60 7.52
C ASN A 652 3.71 19.02 7.00
N GLY A 653 4.69 19.73 7.56
CA GLY A 653 5.06 21.09 7.08
C GLY A 653 5.59 21.14 5.64
N MET A 654 5.37 20.08 4.85
CA MET A 654 5.74 19.90 3.45
C MET A 654 4.60 20.26 2.49
N ALA A 655 3.35 20.16 2.95
CA ALA A 655 2.21 20.57 2.16
C ALA A 655 2.22 22.08 1.95
N SER A 656 1.73 22.55 0.80
CA SER A 656 1.62 23.98 0.54
C SER A 656 0.75 24.67 1.61
N ASP A 657 1.13 25.87 2.02
CA ASP A 657 0.35 26.68 2.97
C ASP A 657 -1.10 26.82 2.52
N TYR A 658 -1.33 27.00 1.21
CA TYR A 658 -2.67 27.07 0.63
C TYR A 658 -3.49 25.79 0.92
N ALA A 659 -2.95 24.61 0.61
CA ALA A 659 -3.62 23.34 0.86
C ALA A 659 -3.89 23.16 2.36
N MET A 660 -2.92 23.47 3.21
CA MET A 660 -3.04 23.37 4.67
C MET A 660 -4.13 24.27 5.25
N HIS A 661 -4.17 25.56 4.87
CA HIS A 661 -5.21 26.47 5.32
C HIS A 661 -6.60 26.01 4.88
N ARG A 662 -6.73 25.50 3.65
CA ARG A 662 -7.99 24.98 3.16
C ARG A 662 -8.42 23.73 3.92
N LEU A 663 -7.54 22.75 4.12
CA LEU A 663 -7.84 21.53 4.86
C LEU A 663 -8.24 21.82 6.32
N ILE A 664 -7.52 22.72 7.00
CA ILE A 664 -7.89 23.19 8.35
C ILE A 664 -9.27 23.86 8.32
N GLY A 665 -9.51 24.74 7.35
CA GLY A 665 -10.80 25.40 7.17
C GLY A 665 -11.95 24.41 6.96
N LEU A 666 -11.72 23.34 6.19
CA LEU A 666 -12.71 22.28 5.97
C LEU A 666 -13.04 21.52 7.25
N VAL A 667 -12.03 21.13 8.05
CA VAL A 667 -12.25 20.44 9.33
C VAL A 667 -12.99 21.35 10.32
N VAL A 668 -12.59 22.62 10.43
CA VAL A 668 -13.27 23.58 11.31
C VAL A 668 -14.71 23.84 10.85
N SER A 669 -14.94 23.97 9.54
CA SER A 669 -16.27 24.13 8.96
C SER A 669 -17.15 22.90 9.19
N TRP A 670 -16.58 21.70 9.08
CA TRP A 670 -17.27 20.46 9.39
C TRP A 670 -17.76 20.44 10.84
N ILE A 671 -16.88 20.75 11.80
CA ILE A 671 -17.22 20.83 13.23
C ILE A 671 -18.29 21.90 13.47
N ALA A 672 -18.12 23.10 12.91
CA ALA A 672 -19.04 24.21 13.11
C ALA A 672 -20.43 23.99 12.48
N SER A 673 -20.52 23.13 11.45
CA SER A 673 -21.78 22.82 10.75
C SER A 673 -22.51 21.60 11.33
N GLU A 674 -22.05 21.04 12.45
CA GLU A 674 -22.69 19.89 13.10
C GLU A 674 -24.18 20.15 13.39
N ASP A 675 -24.50 21.29 14.01
CA ASP A 675 -25.88 21.68 14.33
C ASP A 675 -26.75 21.78 13.07
N ASP A 676 -26.24 22.39 12.00
CA ASP A 676 -26.96 22.54 10.74
C ASP A 676 -27.27 21.19 10.09
N ARG A 677 -26.34 20.24 10.16
CA ARG A 677 -26.53 18.88 9.65
C ARG A 677 -27.55 18.12 10.47
N LEU A 678 -27.50 18.21 11.79
CA LEU A 678 -28.50 17.61 12.67
C LEU A 678 -29.89 18.16 12.39
N VAL A 679 -30.01 19.46 12.12
CA VAL A 679 -31.28 20.10 11.70
C VAL A 679 -31.75 19.56 10.35
N ARG A 680 -30.86 19.40 9.35
CA ARG A 680 -31.22 18.78 8.06
C ARG A 680 -31.71 17.34 8.24
N VAL A 681 -31.00 16.54 9.04
CA VAL A 681 -31.38 15.15 9.33
C VAL A 681 -32.76 15.09 10.01
N ALA A 682 -32.99 15.94 11.01
CA ALA A 682 -34.27 15.99 11.71
C ALA A 682 -35.44 16.41 10.80
N ARG A 683 -35.21 17.41 9.95
CA ARG A 683 -36.23 17.96 9.04
C ARG A 683 -36.55 17.03 7.88
N ASP A 684 -35.52 16.46 7.24
CA ASP A 684 -35.68 15.79 5.96
C ASP A 684 -35.90 14.28 6.12
N TYR A 685 -35.33 13.65 7.16
CA TYR A 685 -35.45 12.20 7.37
C TYR A 685 -36.38 11.87 8.53
N VAL A 686 -36.12 12.42 9.73
CA VAL A 686 -36.88 12.07 10.94
C VAL A 686 -38.34 12.52 10.82
N ALA A 687 -38.59 13.76 10.36
CA ALA A 687 -39.96 14.26 10.21
C ALA A 687 -40.75 13.54 9.09
N ARG A 688 -40.06 12.95 8.10
CA ARG A 688 -40.68 12.19 7.00
C ARG A 688 -40.79 10.69 7.27
N GLY A 689 -40.14 10.20 8.32
CA GLY A 689 -40.05 8.77 8.61
C GLY A 689 -39.21 7.99 7.58
N GLU A 690 -38.33 8.68 6.86
CA GLU A 690 -37.41 8.07 5.90
C GLU A 690 -36.18 7.48 6.62
N PRO A 691 -35.57 6.42 6.07
CA PRO A 691 -34.35 5.86 6.66
C PRO A 691 -33.22 6.88 6.63
N LEU A 692 -32.41 6.91 7.70
CA LEU A 692 -31.25 7.80 7.79
C LEU A 692 -30.20 7.45 6.71
N PRO A 693 -29.52 8.48 6.16
CA PRO A 693 -28.49 8.33 5.12
C PRO A 693 -27.17 7.72 5.61
#